data_AF-A0AA40GWL2-F1
#
_entry.id   AF-A0AA40GWL2-F1
#
_cell.length_a   1.000
_cell.length_b   1.000
_cell.length_c   1.000
_cell.angle_alpha   90.00
_cell.angle_beta   90.00
_cell.angle_gamma   90.00
#
_symmetry.space_group_name_H-M   'P 1'
#
loop_
_entity.id
_entity.type
_entity.pdbx_description
1 polymer ?
#
loop_
_entity_poly.entity_id
_entity_poly.type
_entity_poly.pdbx_seq_one_letter_code
_entity_poly.pdbx_strand_id
1 'polypeptide(L)'
;MAGEERALAVLLRALQGLAPKDFQEFKTKLSDVHVEGGWNIPKDSLVKAAHPCALAHCMGENYSEDAAMDIAIGLFEEMNQRDLAEKLLDEKVKEYKQKYREHVVREFLRYKEVNSCLGENLSISSRYTDLTIARKPRSKHGGEHEAVGASRGCADAGNRPATVTVTAQTLFKPDRDGQTPQVVVLVGAPGMGKTMTVRKVMVEWVEGTLYTQFDYVFCIDCKDIAFTKEASVADLVSKCCPHRRTLSGKILDDQKKILFIFDGFEALGFSLVQPEVELSSDPREVKPLETTLMSLLKKAVLPESSLLITTRPMALQSLGQCLEGEYYAEILGFSAAMREEYFHRYFENDNKADVAFRFARGNKILYSLCVIPVMSWTVCTILEQELYKKKNLVECSKATTWMSVFYLSRLMKCRGRDNPQDLQRFLRKLCSLAADGVWKHKVLFEEKEIKDRGLDQPDLLPLFLNEEISKKGVDHENIYSFTHLHLQEFFAAMFYVLEDDEEMVGDSGALAKDVNMLLESYSKSRKDLNLTVRFLFGLISQKSIEYMDKIIGCRISPQAREDMLRWLQGRHRGISHPSQALKVSELDTFHFLFEMNEKSFAQSALGHFTDIDLQDIKLTLYDQMALSFCIRQWAGLGCVTLRGCSFRQQDAGKELAASVPR
;
A
#
# COMPACT_ATOMS: atom_id res chain seq x y z
N MET A 1 -17.36 -20.72 -22.50
CA MET A 1 -18.03 -22.03 -22.61
C MET A 1 -19.30 -22.08 -21.75
N ALA A 2 -19.27 -22.16 -20.42
CA ALA A 2 -20.53 -22.23 -19.63
C ALA A 2 -21.35 -20.91 -19.57
N GLY A 3 -20.72 -19.75 -19.79
CA GLY A 3 -21.41 -18.46 -19.89
C GLY A 3 -22.08 -18.22 -21.24
N GLU A 4 -21.53 -18.80 -22.33
CA GLU A 4 -21.94 -18.48 -23.71
C GLU A 4 -23.34 -19.02 -24.05
N GLU A 5 -23.74 -20.13 -23.42
CA GLU A 5 -25.08 -20.69 -23.57
C GLU A 5 -26.16 -19.90 -22.81
N ARG A 6 -25.78 -19.08 -21.80
CA ARG A 6 -26.75 -18.46 -20.89
C ARG A 6 -27.34 -17.17 -21.45
N ALA A 7 -26.52 -16.30 -22.03
CA ALA A 7 -26.96 -15.02 -22.60
C ALA A 7 -27.92 -15.23 -23.79
N LEU A 8 -27.54 -16.09 -24.73
CA LEU A 8 -28.38 -16.45 -25.88
C LEU A 8 -29.69 -17.14 -25.48
N ALA A 9 -29.69 -17.93 -24.40
CA ALA A 9 -30.91 -18.54 -23.86
C ALA A 9 -31.87 -17.52 -23.21
N VAL A 10 -31.36 -16.40 -22.68
CA VAL A 10 -32.20 -15.30 -22.17
C VAL A 10 -32.78 -14.50 -23.34
N LEU A 11 -31.95 -14.15 -24.33
CA LEU A 11 -32.39 -13.47 -25.54
C LEU A 11 -33.46 -14.28 -26.28
N LEU A 12 -33.26 -15.60 -26.40
CA LEU A 12 -34.24 -16.52 -26.97
C LEU A 12 -35.59 -16.46 -26.24
N ARG A 13 -35.58 -16.50 -24.91
CA ARG A 13 -36.81 -16.42 -24.11
C ARG A 13 -37.54 -15.10 -24.31
N ALA A 14 -36.81 -13.98 -24.43
CA ALA A 14 -37.40 -12.69 -24.73
C ALA A 14 -38.06 -12.67 -26.13
N LEU A 15 -37.37 -13.21 -27.14
CA LEU A 15 -37.90 -13.32 -28.50
C LEU A 15 -39.11 -14.28 -28.61
N GLN A 16 -39.14 -15.34 -27.81
CA GLN A 16 -40.30 -16.26 -27.72
C GLN A 16 -41.53 -15.62 -27.08
N GLY A 17 -41.34 -14.57 -26.27
CA GLY A 17 -42.44 -13.82 -25.64
C GLY A 17 -43.17 -12.86 -26.59
N LEU A 18 -42.65 -12.65 -27.81
CA LEU A 18 -43.25 -11.75 -28.79
C LEU A 18 -44.45 -12.39 -29.49
N ALA A 19 -45.49 -11.59 -29.77
CA ALA A 19 -46.51 -11.99 -30.70
C ALA A 19 -45.93 -12.10 -32.13
N PRO A 20 -46.53 -12.91 -33.03
CA PRO A 20 -45.99 -13.11 -34.38
C PRO A 20 -45.78 -11.81 -35.18
N LYS A 21 -46.64 -10.80 -34.95
CA LYS A 21 -46.52 -9.48 -35.58
C LYS A 21 -45.30 -8.72 -35.06
N ASP A 22 -45.14 -8.67 -33.73
CA ASP A 22 -44.03 -8.00 -33.06
C ASP A 22 -42.70 -8.67 -33.40
N PHE A 23 -42.69 -10.01 -33.53
CA PHE A 23 -41.50 -10.75 -33.96
C PHE A 23 -41.05 -10.37 -35.39
N GLN A 24 -41.99 -10.14 -36.31
CA GLN A 24 -41.64 -9.66 -37.66
C GLN A 24 -41.15 -8.21 -37.63
N GLU A 25 -41.80 -7.36 -36.84
CA GLU A 25 -41.35 -5.97 -36.65
C GLU A 25 -39.94 -5.89 -36.08
N PHE A 26 -39.62 -6.71 -35.08
CA PHE A 26 -38.27 -6.84 -34.52
C PHE A 26 -37.25 -7.21 -35.60
N LYS A 27 -37.56 -8.20 -36.44
CA LYS A 27 -36.68 -8.62 -37.55
C LYS A 27 -36.47 -7.52 -38.58
N THR A 28 -37.52 -6.77 -38.93
CA THR A 28 -37.42 -5.65 -39.85
C THR A 28 -36.50 -4.57 -39.29
N LYS A 29 -36.72 -4.15 -38.04
CA LYS A 29 -35.88 -3.13 -37.40
C LYS A 29 -34.43 -3.60 -37.22
N LEU A 30 -34.22 -4.86 -36.85
CA LEU A 30 -32.88 -5.46 -36.74
C LEU A 30 -32.12 -5.41 -38.07
N SER A 31 -32.81 -5.50 -39.22
CA SER A 31 -32.18 -5.40 -40.54
C SER A 31 -31.66 -3.99 -40.88
N ASP A 32 -32.12 -2.98 -40.14
CA ASP A 32 -31.72 -1.59 -40.30
C ASP A 32 -30.68 -1.13 -39.25
N VAL A 33 -30.35 -1.99 -38.27
CA VAL A 33 -29.33 -1.71 -37.25
C VAL A 33 -27.94 -1.71 -37.90
N HIS A 34 -27.21 -0.62 -37.71
CA HIS A 34 -25.81 -0.48 -38.13
C HIS A 34 -24.94 -0.39 -36.88
N VAL A 35 -24.05 -1.36 -36.70
CA VAL A 35 -23.11 -1.39 -35.56
C VAL A 35 -21.73 -0.95 -36.07
N GLU A 36 -21.16 0.11 -35.50
CA GLU A 36 -19.79 0.52 -35.83
C GLU A 36 -18.79 -0.61 -35.54
N GLY A 37 -18.07 -1.06 -36.58
CA GLY A 37 -17.08 -2.14 -36.46
C GLY A 37 -17.66 -3.57 -36.40
N GLY A 38 -18.98 -3.75 -36.50
CA GLY A 38 -19.64 -5.06 -36.57
C GLY A 38 -20.11 -5.44 -37.98
N TRP A 39 -20.27 -6.73 -38.25
CA TRP A 39 -20.89 -7.20 -39.50
C TRP A 39 -22.41 -7.16 -39.33
N ASN A 40 -23.11 -6.43 -40.20
CA ASN A 40 -24.57 -6.45 -40.23
C ASN A 40 -25.06 -7.85 -40.63
N ILE A 41 -26.10 -8.35 -39.97
CA ILE A 41 -26.69 -9.64 -40.31
C ILE A 41 -27.23 -9.56 -41.75
N PRO A 42 -26.82 -10.47 -42.66
CA PRO A 42 -27.33 -10.48 -44.03
C PRO A 42 -28.86 -10.63 -44.06
N LYS A 43 -29.54 -9.84 -44.89
CA LYS A 43 -31.00 -9.87 -45.02
C LYS A 43 -31.52 -11.28 -45.33
N ASP A 44 -30.80 -12.05 -46.14
CA ASP A 44 -31.15 -13.43 -46.47
C ASP A 44 -31.10 -14.37 -45.25
N SER A 45 -30.19 -14.13 -44.31
CA SER A 45 -30.10 -14.89 -43.06
C SER A 45 -31.25 -14.55 -42.10
N LEU A 46 -31.63 -13.27 -42.02
CA LEU A 46 -32.81 -12.84 -41.26
C LEU A 46 -34.11 -13.41 -41.84
N VAL A 47 -34.25 -13.45 -43.17
CA VAL A 47 -35.42 -14.04 -43.83
C VAL A 47 -35.54 -15.54 -43.49
N LYS A 48 -34.43 -16.28 -43.48
CA LYS A 48 -34.38 -17.71 -43.12
C LYS A 48 -34.63 -17.99 -41.64
N ALA A 49 -34.38 -17.01 -40.75
CA ALA A 49 -34.67 -17.13 -39.32
C ALA A 49 -36.17 -17.00 -39.02
N ALA A 50 -36.95 -18.04 -39.37
CA ALA A 50 -38.40 -18.06 -39.20
C ALA A 50 -38.86 -18.29 -37.74
N HIS A 51 -37.96 -18.77 -36.89
CA HIS A 51 -38.24 -19.10 -35.49
C HIS A 51 -37.32 -18.29 -34.55
N PRO A 52 -37.79 -17.87 -33.35
CA PRO A 52 -36.99 -17.17 -32.35
C PRO A 52 -35.62 -17.79 -32.06
N CYS A 53 -35.54 -19.13 -32.07
CA CYS A 53 -34.28 -19.87 -31.89
C CYS A 53 -33.26 -19.61 -33.00
N ALA A 54 -33.71 -19.60 -34.25
CA ALA A 54 -32.84 -19.32 -35.40
C ALA A 54 -32.40 -17.86 -35.40
N LEU A 55 -33.27 -16.94 -34.97
CA LEU A 55 -32.94 -15.52 -34.87
C LEU A 55 -31.91 -15.23 -33.77
N ALA A 56 -32.10 -15.81 -32.58
CA ALA A 56 -31.15 -15.68 -31.47
C ALA A 56 -29.77 -16.22 -31.86
N HIS A 57 -29.71 -17.39 -32.50
CA HIS A 57 -28.46 -17.95 -33.01
C HIS A 57 -27.79 -17.04 -34.04
N CYS A 58 -28.57 -16.51 -34.98
CA CYS A 58 -28.08 -15.59 -36.00
C CYS A 58 -27.49 -14.32 -35.37
N MET A 59 -28.12 -13.78 -34.32
CA MET A 59 -27.56 -12.65 -33.57
C MET A 59 -26.25 -13.02 -32.86
N GLY A 60 -26.15 -14.20 -32.26
CA GLY A 60 -24.94 -14.68 -31.60
C GLY A 60 -23.76 -14.95 -32.53
N GLU A 61 -24.01 -15.32 -33.79
CA GLU A 61 -22.95 -15.54 -34.80
C GLU A 61 -22.37 -14.24 -35.36
N ASN A 62 -23.16 -13.16 -35.37
CA ASN A 62 -22.78 -11.89 -36.02
C ASN A 62 -22.39 -10.80 -35.00
N TYR A 63 -22.88 -10.90 -33.77
CA TYR A 63 -22.61 -9.94 -32.70
C TYR A 63 -22.04 -10.65 -31.47
N SER A 64 -21.15 -9.97 -30.72
CA SER A 64 -20.83 -10.43 -29.36
C SER A 64 -22.09 -10.44 -28.50
N GLU A 65 -22.19 -11.33 -27.51
CA GLU A 65 -23.36 -11.47 -26.63
C GLU A 65 -23.85 -10.14 -26.04
N ASP A 66 -22.94 -9.33 -25.52
CA ASP A 66 -23.27 -8.03 -24.95
C ASP A 66 -23.93 -7.12 -25.98
N ALA A 67 -23.37 -7.06 -27.19
CA ALA A 67 -23.88 -6.26 -28.30
C ALA A 67 -25.23 -6.81 -28.81
N ALA A 68 -25.39 -8.13 -28.91
CA ALA A 68 -26.65 -8.75 -29.28
C ALA A 68 -27.77 -8.39 -28.29
N MET A 69 -27.46 -8.41 -26.98
CA MET A 69 -28.40 -7.98 -25.95
C MET A 69 -28.68 -6.47 -25.98
N ASP A 70 -27.66 -5.62 -26.16
CA ASP A 70 -27.85 -4.15 -26.23
C ASP A 70 -28.75 -3.77 -27.42
N ILE A 71 -28.51 -4.39 -28.58
CA ILE A 71 -29.35 -4.20 -29.77
C ILE A 71 -30.78 -4.66 -29.48
N ALA A 72 -30.96 -5.84 -28.89
CA ALA A 72 -32.28 -6.36 -28.59
C ALA A 72 -33.05 -5.47 -27.59
N ILE A 73 -32.39 -4.96 -26.55
CA ILE A 73 -32.97 -4.03 -25.58
C ILE A 73 -33.41 -2.74 -26.28
N GLY A 74 -32.54 -2.11 -27.07
CA GLY A 74 -32.87 -0.89 -27.81
C GLY A 74 -34.04 -1.08 -28.78
N LEU A 75 -34.08 -2.21 -29.49
CA LEU A 75 -35.19 -2.56 -30.38
C LEU A 75 -36.50 -2.78 -29.60
N PHE A 76 -36.46 -3.44 -28.43
CA PHE A 76 -37.66 -3.58 -27.60
C PHE A 76 -38.17 -2.24 -27.08
N GLU A 77 -37.29 -1.32 -26.70
CA GLU A 77 -37.67 0.05 -26.30
C GLU A 77 -38.33 0.80 -27.46
N GLU A 78 -37.76 0.74 -28.67
CA GLU A 78 -38.34 1.35 -29.88
C GLU A 78 -39.72 0.78 -30.23
N MET A 79 -39.91 -0.52 -30.01
CA MET A 79 -41.18 -1.23 -30.25
C MET A 79 -42.20 -1.04 -29.11
N ASN A 80 -41.91 -0.20 -28.10
CA ASN A 80 -42.70 -0.05 -26.87
C ASN A 80 -42.89 -1.35 -26.07
N GLN A 81 -42.03 -2.35 -26.25
CA GLN A 81 -42.00 -3.61 -25.48
C GLN A 81 -41.19 -3.43 -24.19
N ARG A 82 -41.60 -2.47 -23.35
CA ARG A 82 -40.84 -2.05 -22.15
C ARG A 82 -40.61 -3.17 -21.15
N ASP A 83 -41.62 -4.03 -20.92
CA ASP A 83 -41.51 -5.16 -19.98
C ASP A 83 -40.46 -6.19 -20.44
N LEU A 84 -40.33 -6.41 -21.75
CA LEU A 84 -39.33 -7.32 -22.31
C LEU A 84 -37.93 -6.69 -22.28
N ALA A 85 -37.83 -5.39 -22.60
CA ALA A 85 -36.59 -4.63 -22.48
C ALA A 85 -36.06 -4.65 -21.04
N GLU A 86 -36.93 -4.36 -20.06
CA GLU A 86 -36.58 -4.34 -18.64
C GLU A 86 -36.17 -5.71 -18.13
N LYS A 87 -36.91 -6.78 -18.46
CA LYS A 87 -36.54 -8.16 -18.09
C LYS A 87 -35.19 -8.58 -18.68
N LEU A 88 -34.95 -8.27 -19.95
CA LEU A 88 -33.69 -8.62 -20.62
C LEU A 88 -32.51 -7.86 -20.00
N LEU A 89 -32.73 -6.59 -19.67
CA LEU A 89 -31.75 -5.74 -19.01
C LEU A 89 -31.46 -6.21 -17.57
N ASP A 90 -32.47 -6.61 -16.81
CA ASP A 90 -32.29 -7.19 -15.46
C ASP A 90 -31.47 -8.48 -15.47
N GLU A 91 -31.73 -9.37 -16.43
CA GLU A 91 -30.94 -10.59 -16.60
C GLU A 91 -29.50 -10.27 -17.01
N LYS A 92 -29.29 -9.29 -17.90
CA LYS A 92 -27.96 -8.81 -18.27
C LYS A 92 -27.19 -8.24 -17.06
N VAL A 93 -27.86 -7.45 -16.22
CA VAL A 93 -27.28 -6.91 -14.97
C VAL A 93 -26.90 -8.03 -13.99
N LYS A 94 -27.75 -9.05 -13.82
CA LYS A 94 -27.45 -10.22 -12.97
C LYS A 94 -26.25 -10.99 -13.47
N GLU A 95 -26.18 -11.27 -14.77
CA GLU A 95 -25.06 -11.97 -15.39
C GLU A 95 -23.76 -11.19 -15.23
N TYR A 96 -23.79 -9.88 -15.46
CA TYR A 96 -22.65 -9.02 -15.25
C TYR A 96 -22.19 -8.99 -13.80
N LYS A 97 -23.12 -8.88 -12.84
CA LYS A 97 -22.80 -8.90 -11.40
C LYS A 97 -22.08 -10.20 -11.03
N GLN A 98 -22.48 -11.33 -11.62
CA GLN A 98 -21.79 -12.61 -11.45
C GLN A 98 -20.39 -12.60 -12.07
N LYS A 99 -20.25 -12.20 -13.35
CA LYS A 99 -18.95 -12.09 -14.04
C LYS A 99 -17.99 -11.14 -13.31
N TYR A 100 -18.51 -10.04 -12.78
CA TYR A 100 -17.76 -9.08 -11.98
C TYR A 100 -17.26 -9.68 -10.66
N ARG A 101 -18.13 -10.37 -9.91
CA ARG A 101 -17.74 -11.07 -8.67
C ARG A 101 -16.66 -12.13 -8.93
N GLU A 102 -16.77 -12.89 -10.02
CA GLU A 102 -15.75 -13.87 -10.43
C GLU A 102 -14.41 -13.20 -10.80
N HIS A 103 -14.47 -12.03 -11.46
CA HIS A 103 -13.28 -11.23 -11.72
C HIS A 103 -12.61 -10.76 -10.43
N VAL A 104 -13.38 -10.21 -9.48
CA VAL A 104 -12.88 -9.76 -8.18
C VAL A 104 -12.23 -10.90 -7.40
N VAL A 105 -12.84 -12.10 -7.37
CA VAL A 105 -12.21 -13.26 -6.72
C VAL A 105 -10.87 -13.58 -7.35
N ARG A 106 -10.75 -13.59 -8.69
CA ARG A 106 -9.48 -13.87 -9.35
C ARG A 106 -8.40 -12.82 -9.06
N GLU A 107 -8.75 -11.54 -9.08
CA GLU A 107 -7.78 -10.44 -8.88
C GLU A 107 -7.35 -10.31 -7.41
N PHE A 108 -8.27 -10.50 -6.46
CA PHE A 108 -8.04 -10.19 -5.06
C PHE A 108 -7.71 -11.41 -4.19
N LEU A 109 -8.26 -12.61 -4.47
CA LEU A 109 -8.07 -13.78 -3.61
C LEU A 109 -6.60 -14.20 -3.48
N ARG A 110 -5.87 -14.12 -4.58
CA ARG A 110 -4.46 -14.50 -4.65
C ARG A 110 -3.59 -13.25 -4.70
N TYR A 111 -2.46 -13.32 -4.02
CA TYR A 111 -1.40 -12.34 -4.17
C TYR A 111 -0.06 -13.06 -4.20
N LYS A 112 0.90 -12.44 -4.89
CA LYS A 112 2.28 -12.89 -4.87
C LYS A 112 2.95 -12.33 -3.63
N GLU A 113 3.41 -13.19 -2.74
CA GLU A 113 4.22 -12.72 -1.61
C GLU A 113 5.58 -12.25 -2.12
N VAL A 114 6.14 -11.26 -1.44
CA VAL A 114 7.44 -10.71 -1.75
C VAL A 114 8.48 -11.83 -1.69
N ASN A 115 9.19 -12.06 -2.80
CA ASN A 115 10.17 -13.14 -2.98
C ASN A 115 9.60 -14.56 -3.07
N SER A 116 8.32 -14.74 -3.37
CA SER A 116 7.82 -16.06 -3.74
C SER A 116 8.52 -16.54 -5.02
N CYS A 117 8.89 -17.82 -5.08
CA CYS A 117 9.48 -18.40 -6.29
C CYS A 117 8.49 -18.24 -7.45
N LEU A 118 8.99 -18.19 -8.70
CA LEU A 118 8.15 -18.13 -9.91
C LEU A 118 7.05 -19.22 -9.84
N GLY A 119 5.78 -18.80 -9.69
CA GLY A 119 4.61 -19.69 -9.64
C GLY A 119 3.91 -19.83 -8.27
N GLU A 120 4.50 -19.34 -7.17
CA GLU A 120 3.88 -19.39 -5.85
C GLU A 120 2.95 -18.19 -5.60
N ASN A 121 1.64 -18.45 -5.53
CA ASN A 121 0.62 -17.49 -5.15
C ASN A 121 0.01 -17.88 -3.80
N LEU A 122 -0.07 -16.94 -2.86
CA LEU A 122 -0.70 -17.17 -1.57
C LEU A 122 -2.17 -16.72 -1.59
N SER A 123 -3.00 -17.45 -0.85
CA SER A 123 -4.38 -17.05 -0.59
C SER A 123 -4.40 -16.01 0.53
N ILE A 124 -5.22 -14.96 0.38
CA ILE A 124 -5.47 -14.01 1.47
C ILE A 124 -5.98 -14.73 2.72
N SER A 125 -6.87 -15.72 2.53
CA SER A 125 -7.49 -16.43 3.64
C SER A 125 -6.48 -17.19 4.51
N SER A 126 -5.35 -17.66 3.95
CA SER A 126 -4.34 -18.37 4.72
C SER A 126 -3.44 -17.44 5.53
N ARG A 127 -3.10 -16.25 5.01
CA ARG A 127 -2.08 -15.36 5.61
C ARG A 127 -2.62 -14.13 6.33
N TYR A 128 -3.85 -13.70 6.04
CA TYR A 128 -4.38 -12.49 6.65
C TYR A 128 -4.62 -12.68 8.15
N THR A 129 -4.15 -11.73 8.96
CA THR A 129 -4.46 -11.64 10.39
C THR A 129 -5.14 -10.30 10.66
N ASP A 130 -6.17 -10.30 11.50
CA ASP A 130 -6.92 -9.09 11.82
C ASP A 130 -6.04 -8.00 12.46
N LEU A 131 -6.43 -6.74 12.23
CA LEU A 131 -5.72 -5.57 12.70
C LEU A 131 -6.54 -4.85 13.77
N THR A 132 -5.84 -4.27 14.76
CA THR A 132 -6.46 -3.34 15.68
C THR A 132 -6.67 -2.01 14.98
N ILE A 133 -7.93 -1.58 14.84
CA ILE A 133 -8.28 -0.29 14.25
C ILE A 133 -8.94 0.57 15.34
N ALA A 134 -8.57 1.83 15.41
CA ALA A 134 -9.10 2.78 16.38
C ALA A 134 -9.88 3.88 15.68
N ARG A 135 -11.12 4.13 16.14
CA ARG A 135 -11.92 5.25 15.68
C ARG A 135 -11.43 6.54 16.30
N LYS A 136 -11.25 7.59 15.49
CA LYS A 136 -11.10 8.96 16.00
C LYS A 136 -12.48 9.64 16.09
N PRO A 137 -12.76 10.40 17.18
CA PRO A 137 -14.00 11.15 17.29
C PRO A 137 -14.06 12.24 16.21
N ARG A 138 -15.26 12.45 15.64
CA ARG A 138 -15.54 13.51 14.68
C ARG A 138 -15.36 14.86 15.37
N SER A 139 -14.46 15.73 14.90
CA SER A 139 -14.41 17.11 15.36
C SER A 139 -15.67 17.81 14.87
N LYS A 140 -16.52 18.28 15.79
CA LYS A 140 -17.61 19.19 15.45
C LYS A 140 -16.98 20.58 15.34
N HIS A 141 -17.00 21.16 14.14
CA HIS A 141 -16.50 22.50 13.74
C HIS A 141 -15.05 22.54 13.29
N GLY A 142 -14.83 23.23 12.16
CA GLY A 142 -13.56 23.37 11.44
C GLY A 142 -12.49 24.17 12.20
N GLY A 143 -12.07 23.65 13.35
CA GLY A 143 -10.82 24.00 14.00
C GLY A 143 -9.69 23.24 13.34
N GLU A 144 -8.59 23.96 13.09
CA GLU A 144 -7.36 23.54 12.44
C GLU A 144 -6.97 22.08 12.76
N HIS A 145 -6.72 21.30 11.71
CA HIS A 145 -6.09 19.99 11.82
C HIS A 145 -4.73 20.16 12.48
N GLU A 146 -4.66 19.97 13.80
CA GLU A 146 -3.40 19.80 14.52
C GLU A 146 -2.57 18.77 13.77
N ALA A 147 -1.35 19.18 13.42
CA ALA A 147 -0.48 18.47 12.50
C ALA A 147 -0.36 16.99 12.87
N VAL A 148 -0.88 16.14 11.99
CA VAL A 148 -0.68 14.71 12.06
C VAL A 148 0.76 14.42 11.63
N GLY A 149 1.71 14.60 12.54
CA GLY A 149 3.13 14.32 12.29
C GLY A 149 4.13 15.11 13.15
N ALA A 150 3.73 16.21 13.79
CA ALA A 150 4.60 16.97 14.69
C ALA A 150 3.78 17.51 15.86
N SER A 151 4.28 17.31 17.08
CA SER A 151 3.63 17.66 18.36
C SER A 151 2.37 16.85 18.70
N ARG A 152 2.58 15.76 19.45
CA ARG A 152 1.53 15.20 20.32
C ARG A 152 1.49 16.04 21.61
N GLY A 153 1.12 17.31 21.50
CA GLY A 153 1.12 18.29 22.60
C GLY A 153 -0.27 18.62 23.14
N CYS A 154 -0.41 18.50 24.46
CA CYS A 154 -1.26 19.28 25.38
C CYS A 154 -2.74 19.54 25.07
N ALA A 155 -3.63 18.73 25.65
CA ALA A 155 -4.83 19.25 26.32
C ALA A 155 -5.26 18.30 27.45
N ASP A 156 -5.41 18.90 28.63
CA ASP A 156 -5.85 18.44 29.94
C ASP A 156 -6.31 16.99 30.16
N ALA A 157 -5.82 16.41 31.26
CA ALA A 157 -6.31 15.17 31.84
C ALA A 157 -7.66 15.42 32.53
N GLY A 158 -8.70 15.62 31.72
CA GLY A 158 -10.08 15.70 32.16
C GLY A 158 -10.98 15.75 30.93
N ASN A 159 -11.74 14.69 30.66
CA ASN A 159 -12.75 14.60 29.60
C ASN A 159 -12.29 14.35 28.14
N ARG A 160 -11.48 13.32 27.87
CA ARG A 160 -11.39 12.75 26.50
C ARG A 160 -12.30 11.52 26.35
N PRO A 161 -13.22 11.47 25.35
CA PRO A 161 -14.02 10.27 25.11
C PRO A 161 -13.10 9.11 24.71
N ALA A 162 -13.35 7.93 25.29
CA ALA A 162 -12.55 6.72 25.07
C ALA A 162 -12.43 6.40 23.57
N THR A 163 -11.21 6.13 23.10
CA THR A 163 -10.96 5.67 21.72
C THR A 163 -11.61 4.31 21.53
N VAL A 164 -12.59 4.22 20.62
CA VAL A 164 -13.34 2.98 20.37
C VAL A 164 -12.55 2.11 19.41
N THR A 165 -12.20 0.90 19.84
CA THR A 165 -11.65 -0.13 18.94
C THR A 165 -12.74 -0.58 17.98
N VAL A 166 -12.43 -0.57 16.70
CA VAL A 166 -13.30 -1.00 15.61
C VAL A 166 -12.58 -2.07 14.79
N THR A 167 -13.34 -2.88 14.07
CA THR A 167 -12.80 -3.82 13.08
C THR A 167 -13.10 -3.31 11.68
N ALA A 168 -12.39 -3.85 10.67
CA ALA A 168 -12.68 -3.57 9.27
C ALA A 168 -14.18 -3.79 8.94
N GLN A 169 -14.81 -4.77 9.59
CA GLN A 169 -16.22 -5.10 9.38
C GLN A 169 -17.22 -4.07 9.94
N THR A 170 -16.75 -3.16 10.79
CA THR A 170 -17.59 -2.18 11.48
C THR A 170 -17.42 -0.75 10.98
N LEU A 171 -16.58 -0.53 9.95
CA LEU A 171 -16.26 0.81 9.47
C LEU A 171 -17.48 1.58 8.93
N PHE A 172 -18.41 0.88 8.28
CA PHE A 172 -19.67 1.45 7.78
C PHE A 172 -20.88 1.14 8.68
N LYS A 173 -20.68 0.70 9.92
CA LYS A 173 -21.80 0.54 10.86
C LYS A 173 -22.22 1.90 11.41
N PRO A 174 -23.53 2.12 11.66
CA PRO A 174 -24.00 3.36 12.26
C PRO A 174 -23.33 3.59 13.61
N ASP A 175 -23.03 4.85 13.90
CA ASP A 175 -22.46 5.24 15.17
C ASP A 175 -23.49 5.32 16.31
N ARG A 176 -23.06 5.82 17.48
CA ARG A 176 -23.92 5.94 18.65
C ARG A 176 -25.11 6.87 18.42
N ASP A 177 -25.00 7.79 17.46
CA ASP A 177 -26.05 8.73 17.08
C ASP A 177 -26.92 8.18 15.92
N GLY A 178 -26.68 6.94 15.50
CA GLY A 178 -27.41 6.27 14.42
C GLY A 178 -27.00 6.70 13.02
N GLN A 179 -25.97 7.54 12.87
CA GLN A 179 -25.50 7.99 11.55
C GLN A 179 -24.54 6.96 10.94
N THR A 180 -24.87 6.51 9.73
CA THR A 180 -23.98 5.66 8.92
C THR A 180 -22.99 6.55 8.17
N PRO A 181 -21.67 6.36 8.34
CA PRO A 181 -20.69 7.16 7.61
C PRO A 181 -20.72 6.81 6.12
N GLN A 182 -20.83 7.84 5.26
CA GLN A 182 -20.72 7.66 3.80
C GLN A 182 -19.26 7.70 3.32
N VAL A 183 -18.38 8.34 4.07
CA VAL A 183 -16.94 8.43 3.77
C VAL A 183 -16.14 7.91 4.95
N VAL A 184 -15.34 6.87 4.73
CA VAL A 184 -14.40 6.32 5.69
C VAL A 184 -12.98 6.54 5.17
N VAL A 185 -12.13 7.13 6.01
CA VAL A 185 -10.70 7.28 5.73
C VAL A 185 -9.91 6.38 6.67
N LEU A 186 -9.28 5.35 6.12
CA LEU A 186 -8.44 4.40 6.82
C LEU A 186 -6.98 4.83 6.76
N VAL A 187 -6.46 5.30 7.89
CA VAL A 187 -5.13 5.89 8.01
C VAL A 187 -4.17 4.89 8.64
N GLY A 188 -2.95 4.80 8.09
CA GLY A 188 -1.90 3.97 8.69
C GLY A 188 -0.53 4.28 8.12
N ALA A 189 0.50 4.12 8.97
CA ALA A 189 1.90 4.24 8.55
C ALA A 189 2.24 3.21 7.43
N PRO A 190 3.36 3.40 6.69
CA PRO A 190 3.85 2.39 5.76
C PRO A 190 3.95 1.01 6.41
N GLY A 191 3.60 -0.05 5.67
CA GLY A 191 3.67 -1.43 6.17
C GLY A 191 2.60 -1.86 7.18
N MET A 192 1.64 -0.98 7.53
CA MET A 192 0.57 -1.30 8.48
C MET A 192 -0.55 -2.22 7.94
N GLY A 193 -0.49 -2.62 6.67
CA GLY A 193 -1.48 -3.55 6.10
C GLY A 193 -2.75 -2.92 5.52
N LYS A 194 -2.71 -1.64 5.11
CA LYS A 194 -3.82 -0.93 4.44
C LYS A 194 -4.33 -1.69 3.21
N THR A 195 -3.46 -1.92 2.22
CA THR A 195 -3.78 -2.68 1.00
C THR A 195 -4.25 -4.10 1.30
N MET A 196 -3.63 -4.80 2.28
CA MET A 196 -4.10 -6.14 2.66
C MET A 196 -5.51 -6.11 3.27
N THR A 197 -5.85 -5.05 3.99
CA THR A 197 -7.23 -4.84 4.50
C THR A 197 -8.20 -4.62 3.35
N VAL A 198 -7.84 -3.80 2.35
CA VAL A 198 -8.66 -3.62 1.14
C VAL A 198 -8.87 -4.94 0.41
N ARG A 199 -7.81 -5.73 0.20
CA ARG A 199 -7.96 -7.01 -0.47
C ARG A 199 -8.85 -7.99 0.32
N LYS A 200 -8.74 -8.03 1.65
CA LYS A 200 -9.65 -8.80 2.50
C LYS A 200 -11.10 -8.34 2.34
N VAL A 201 -11.34 -7.02 2.35
CA VAL A 201 -12.67 -6.44 2.15
C VAL A 201 -13.27 -6.89 0.82
N MET A 202 -12.48 -6.88 -0.26
CA MET A 202 -12.95 -7.32 -1.58
C MET A 202 -13.32 -8.81 -1.60
N VAL A 203 -12.51 -9.68 -0.98
CA VAL A 203 -12.79 -11.11 -0.90
C VAL A 203 -14.04 -11.39 -0.07
N GLU A 204 -14.12 -10.86 1.15
CA GLU A 204 -15.27 -11.05 2.06
C GLU A 204 -16.58 -10.45 1.49
N TRP A 205 -16.48 -9.38 0.70
CA TRP A 205 -17.63 -8.82 -0.01
C TRP A 205 -18.18 -9.77 -1.07
N VAL A 206 -17.32 -10.42 -1.87
CA VAL A 206 -17.79 -11.41 -2.86
C VAL A 206 -18.37 -12.65 -2.19
N GLU A 207 -17.76 -13.10 -1.10
CA GLU A 207 -18.28 -14.20 -0.28
C GLU A 207 -19.61 -13.88 0.41
N GLY A 208 -19.99 -12.59 0.47
CA GLY A 208 -21.21 -12.12 1.11
C GLY A 208 -21.12 -12.09 2.64
N THR A 209 -19.92 -12.11 3.20
CA THR A 209 -19.67 -12.03 4.65
C THR A 209 -19.47 -10.59 5.11
N LEU A 210 -19.10 -9.69 4.20
CA LEU A 210 -18.87 -8.27 4.49
C LEU A 210 -19.60 -7.35 3.50
N TYR A 211 -20.07 -6.21 4.01
CA TYR A 211 -20.61 -5.11 3.19
C TYR A 211 -21.72 -5.52 2.20
N THR A 212 -22.59 -6.44 2.63
CA THR A 212 -23.69 -6.98 1.84
C THR A 212 -24.73 -5.94 1.44
N GLN A 213 -24.70 -4.75 2.04
CA GLN A 213 -25.54 -3.63 1.63
C GLN A 213 -25.17 -3.05 0.25
N PHE A 214 -23.95 -3.28 -0.24
CA PHE A 214 -23.49 -2.80 -1.55
C PHE A 214 -23.56 -3.89 -2.62
N ASP A 215 -24.13 -3.54 -3.77
CA ASP A 215 -24.19 -4.42 -4.94
C ASP A 215 -22.91 -4.40 -5.76
N TYR A 216 -22.16 -3.30 -5.68
CA TYR A 216 -20.87 -3.11 -6.35
C TYR A 216 -19.85 -2.46 -5.42
N VAL A 217 -18.63 -2.98 -5.42
CA VAL A 217 -17.49 -2.41 -4.70
C VAL A 217 -16.34 -2.20 -5.69
N PHE A 218 -16.14 -0.98 -6.15
CA PHE A 218 -15.09 -0.65 -7.13
C PHE A 218 -13.79 -0.28 -6.40
N CYS A 219 -12.80 -1.16 -6.49
CA CYS A 219 -11.46 -0.90 -5.95
C CYS A 219 -10.56 -0.28 -7.02
N ILE A 220 -10.16 0.96 -6.76
CA ILE A 220 -9.26 1.76 -7.59
C ILE A 220 -7.92 1.83 -6.87
N ASP A 221 -6.89 1.21 -7.45
CA ASP A 221 -5.51 1.41 -7.00
C ASP A 221 -5.05 2.80 -7.46
N CYS A 222 -4.75 3.68 -6.51
CA CYS A 222 -4.35 5.05 -6.80
C CYS A 222 -3.02 5.12 -7.56
N LYS A 223 -2.16 4.09 -7.46
CA LYS A 223 -0.91 4.02 -8.24
C LYS A 223 -1.19 3.80 -9.72
N ASP A 224 -2.16 2.96 -10.05
CA ASP A 224 -2.53 2.62 -11.43
C ASP A 224 -3.06 3.85 -12.20
N ILE A 225 -3.72 4.75 -11.48
CA ILE A 225 -4.32 5.95 -12.07
C ILE A 225 -3.46 7.20 -11.93
N ALA A 226 -2.36 7.18 -11.17
CA ALA A 226 -1.52 8.35 -10.89
C ALA A 226 -1.02 9.08 -12.16
N PHE A 227 -0.82 8.35 -13.26
CA PHE A 227 -0.36 8.89 -14.55
C PHE A 227 -1.49 9.14 -15.56
N THR A 228 -2.76 8.97 -15.17
CA THR A 228 -3.90 9.25 -16.04
C THR A 228 -4.12 10.76 -16.10
N LYS A 229 -4.09 11.34 -17.30
CA LYS A 229 -4.30 12.79 -17.49
C LYS A 229 -5.76 13.19 -17.30
N GLU A 230 -6.65 12.51 -18.01
CA GLU A 230 -8.09 12.78 -18.02
C GLU A 230 -8.84 11.46 -17.93
N ALA A 231 -9.96 11.46 -17.21
CA ALA A 231 -10.85 10.31 -17.06
C ALA A 231 -12.21 10.77 -16.55
N SER A 232 -13.28 10.07 -16.94
CA SER A 232 -14.59 10.16 -16.28
C SER A 232 -14.68 9.16 -15.12
N VAL A 233 -15.72 9.28 -14.28
CA VAL A 233 -16.01 8.27 -13.24
C VAL A 233 -16.34 6.91 -13.87
N ALA A 234 -17.05 6.93 -15.01
CA ALA A 234 -17.36 5.74 -15.78
C ALA A 234 -16.08 5.04 -16.31
N ASP A 235 -15.05 5.80 -16.68
CA ASP A 235 -13.75 5.24 -17.07
C ASP A 235 -13.04 4.58 -15.88
N LEU A 236 -13.09 5.19 -14.70
CA LEU A 236 -12.53 4.61 -13.47
C LEU A 236 -13.23 3.30 -13.10
N VAL A 237 -14.56 3.27 -13.19
CA VAL A 237 -15.37 2.06 -12.97
C VAL A 237 -15.03 0.98 -14.00
N SER A 238 -14.92 1.36 -15.28
CA SER A 238 -14.57 0.45 -16.37
C SER A 238 -13.22 -0.25 -16.13
N LYS A 239 -12.22 0.47 -15.59
CA LYS A 239 -10.91 -0.10 -15.25
C LYS A 239 -10.99 -1.22 -14.19
N CYS A 240 -12.01 -1.20 -13.32
CA CYS A 240 -12.23 -2.24 -12.31
C CYS A 240 -12.92 -3.50 -12.88
N CYS A 241 -13.45 -3.43 -14.10
CA CYS A 241 -14.37 -4.42 -14.65
C CYS A 241 -13.69 -5.37 -15.65
N PRO A 242 -14.19 -6.62 -15.78
CA PRO A 242 -13.64 -7.58 -16.74
C PRO A 242 -13.73 -7.03 -18.17
N HIS A 243 -12.65 -7.15 -18.94
CA HIS A 243 -12.52 -6.66 -20.32
C HIS A 243 -12.72 -5.14 -20.50
N ARG A 244 -12.73 -4.34 -19.42
CA ARG A 244 -12.99 -2.89 -19.46
C ARG A 244 -14.31 -2.53 -20.13
N ARG A 245 -15.30 -3.40 -19.97
CA ARG A 245 -16.66 -3.15 -20.43
C ARG A 245 -17.53 -2.96 -19.20
N THR A 246 -18.14 -1.80 -19.11
CA THR A 246 -19.16 -1.49 -18.11
C THR A 246 -20.51 -1.67 -18.77
N LEU A 247 -21.51 -2.21 -18.05
CA LEU A 247 -22.87 -2.10 -18.54
C LEU A 247 -23.25 -0.62 -18.62
N SER A 248 -23.73 -0.22 -19.78
CA SER A 248 -24.22 1.10 -20.15
C SER A 248 -25.08 1.70 -19.03
N GLY A 249 -24.57 2.72 -18.31
CA GLY A 249 -25.33 3.58 -17.40
C GLY A 249 -25.88 2.97 -16.10
N LYS A 250 -26.65 1.88 -16.19
CA LYS A 250 -27.50 1.37 -15.11
C LYS A 250 -26.79 0.96 -13.82
N ILE A 251 -25.51 0.57 -13.91
CA ILE A 251 -24.73 0.21 -12.71
C ILE A 251 -24.60 1.40 -11.75
N LEU A 252 -24.55 2.63 -12.30
CA LEU A 252 -24.36 3.86 -11.52
C LEU A 252 -25.67 4.51 -11.07
N ASP A 253 -26.83 3.95 -11.45
CA ASP A 253 -28.14 4.53 -11.15
C ASP A 253 -28.51 4.36 -9.66
N ASP A 254 -28.32 3.16 -9.08
CA ASP A 254 -28.53 2.93 -7.65
C ASP A 254 -27.26 3.25 -6.84
N GLN A 255 -26.98 4.54 -6.74
CA GLN A 255 -25.77 5.07 -6.11
C GLN A 255 -25.56 4.57 -4.67
N LYS A 256 -26.63 4.35 -3.91
CA LYS A 256 -26.58 3.87 -2.50
C LYS A 256 -25.98 2.47 -2.37
N LYS A 257 -26.03 1.70 -3.45
CA LYS A 257 -25.51 0.33 -3.52
C LYS A 257 -24.06 0.27 -4.00
N ILE A 258 -23.39 1.42 -4.12
CA ILE A 258 -22.03 1.51 -4.65
C ILE A 258 -21.06 1.96 -3.56
N LEU A 259 -19.97 1.22 -3.43
CA LEU A 259 -18.80 1.60 -2.64
C LEU A 259 -17.60 1.77 -3.57
N PHE A 260 -16.96 2.94 -3.53
CA PHE A 260 -15.64 3.14 -4.12
C PHE A 260 -14.57 2.97 -3.06
N ILE A 261 -13.55 2.16 -3.36
CA ILE A 261 -12.35 2.02 -2.54
C ILE A 261 -11.19 2.68 -3.28
N PHE A 262 -10.57 3.70 -2.68
CA PHE A 262 -9.32 4.29 -3.17
C PHE A 262 -8.18 3.78 -2.30
N ASP A 263 -7.36 2.88 -2.83
CA ASP A 263 -6.23 2.32 -2.08
C ASP A 263 -4.93 3.09 -2.38
N GLY A 264 -4.28 3.61 -1.34
CA GLY A 264 -3.00 4.30 -1.45
C GLY A 264 -3.10 5.73 -1.99
N PHE A 265 -4.05 6.52 -1.49
CA PHE A 265 -4.35 7.87 -1.99
C PHE A 265 -3.11 8.79 -2.07
N GLU A 266 -2.11 8.57 -1.21
CA GLU A 266 -0.85 9.32 -1.25
C GLU A 266 -0.09 9.23 -2.59
N ALA A 267 -0.36 8.21 -3.42
CA ALA A 267 0.33 8.01 -4.70
C ALA A 267 -0.07 9.02 -5.78
N LEU A 268 -1.22 9.68 -5.63
CA LEU A 268 -1.71 10.66 -6.61
C LEU A 268 -0.91 11.97 -6.57
N GLY A 269 -0.35 12.34 -5.42
CA GLY A 269 0.56 13.48 -5.30
C GLY A 269 -0.03 14.88 -5.58
N PHE A 270 -1.27 15.01 -6.04
CA PHE A 270 -1.89 16.31 -6.34
C PHE A 270 -2.43 17.01 -5.09
N SER A 271 -2.28 18.34 -5.06
CA SER A 271 -2.89 19.20 -4.05
C SER A 271 -4.31 19.52 -4.49
N LEU A 272 -5.28 18.82 -3.92
CA LEU A 272 -6.71 18.95 -4.17
C LEU A 272 -7.28 20.32 -3.72
N VAL A 273 -6.84 21.42 -4.32
CA VAL A 273 -7.34 22.76 -4.03
C VAL A 273 -7.84 23.34 -5.35
N GLN A 274 -9.06 22.97 -5.73
CA GLN A 274 -9.74 23.50 -6.92
C GLN A 274 -11.03 24.23 -6.52
N PRO A 275 -11.44 25.30 -7.24
CA PRO A 275 -12.74 25.95 -7.05
C PRO A 275 -13.90 25.00 -7.38
N GLU A 276 -14.97 25.03 -6.58
CA GLU A 276 -16.17 24.18 -6.77
C GLU A 276 -16.86 24.33 -8.14
N VAL A 277 -16.61 25.44 -8.83
CA VAL A 277 -17.23 25.79 -10.13
C VAL A 277 -16.80 24.83 -11.25
N GLU A 278 -15.68 24.12 -11.11
CA GLU A 278 -15.15 23.23 -12.16
C GLU A 278 -15.58 21.76 -12.00
N LEU A 279 -16.31 21.41 -10.94
CA LEU A 279 -16.73 20.03 -10.66
C LEU A 279 -17.72 19.51 -11.71
N SER A 280 -17.73 18.19 -11.91
CA SER A 280 -18.72 17.52 -12.77
C SER A 280 -19.81 16.88 -11.92
N SER A 281 -21.03 16.89 -12.44
CA SER A 281 -22.16 16.10 -11.91
C SER A 281 -22.50 14.88 -12.77
N ASP A 282 -21.92 14.76 -13.97
CA ASP A 282 -22.16 13.65 -14.89
C ASP A 282 -21.02 12.62 -14.76
N PRO A 283 -21.29 11.37 -14.34
CA PRO A 283 -20.26 10.35 -14.22
C PRO A 283 -19.57 9.99 -15.55
N ARG A 284 -20.10 10.40 -16.70
CA ARG A 284 -19.55 10.13 -18.04
C ARG A 284 -18.75 11.29 -18.62
N GLU A 285 -18.78 12.45 -17.99
CA GLU A 285 -18.03 13.61 -18.45
C GLU A 285 -16.53 13.37 -18.21
N VAL A 286 -15.74 13.45 -19.29
CA VAL A 286 -14.28 13.32 -19.20
C VAL A 286 -13.70 14.67 -18.79
N LYS A 287 -13.01 14.70 -17.66
CA LYS A 287 -12.30 15.86 -17.13
C LYS A 287 -10.88 15.48 -16.70
N PRO A 288 -10.00 16.44 -16.39
CA PRO A 288 -8.73 16.15 -15.71
C PRO A 288 -8.95 15.24 -14.52
N LEU A 289 -8.08 14.24 -14.33
CA LEU A 289 -8.26 13.21 -13.29
C LEU A 289 -8.50 13.82 -11.91
N GLU A 290 -7.75 14.88 -11.58
CA GLU A 290 -7.88 15.61 -10.32
C GLU A 290 -9.31 16.14 -10.11
N THR A 291 -9.88 16.78 -11.14
CA THR A 291 -11.25 17.32 -11.12
C THR A 291 -12.29 16.21 -11.00
N THR A 292 -12.09 15.08 -11.68
CA THR A 292 -12.97 13.90 -11.58
C THR A 292 -12.96 13.29 -10.18
N LEU A 293 -11.78 13.13 -9.59
CA LEU A 293 -11.63 12.62 -8.23
C LEU A 293 -12.22 13.60 -7.21
N MET A 294 -11.94 14.90 -7.36
CA MET A 294 -12.54 15.94 -6.52
C MET A 294 -14.06 15.91 -6.58
N SER A 295 -14.64 15.77 -7.77
CA SER A 295 -16.10 15.69 -7.96
C SER A 295 -16.70 14.52 -7.18
N LEU A 296 -16.00 13.38 -7.11
CA LEU A 296 -16.44 12.20 -6.36
C LEU A 296 -16.25 12.38 -4.84
N LEU A 297 -15.12 12.96 -4.42
CA LEU A 297 -14.79 13.23 -3.01
C LEU A 297 -15.74 14.25 -2.37
N LYS A 298 -16.07 15.31 -3.12
CA LYS A 298 -17.03 16.37 -2.75
C LYS A 298 -18.49 16.00 -3.01
N LYS A 299 -18.76 14.77 -3.45
CA LYS A 299 -20.11 14.28 -3.73
C LYS A 299 -20.88 15.10 -4.78
N ALA A 300 -20.18 15.84 -5.64
CA ALA A 300 -20.79 16.53 -6.79
C ALA A 300 -21.30 15.53 -7.85
N VAL A 301 -20.60 14.41 -8.00
CA VAL A 301 -21.03 13.25 -8.81
C VAL A 301 -21.22 12.02 -7.92
N LEU A 302 -22.27 11.26 -8.19
CA LEU A 302 -22.72 10.10 -7.38
C LEU A 302 -22.85 10.42 -5.87
N PRO A 303 -23.65 11.44 -5.47
CA PRO A 303 -23.73 11.93 -4.08
C PRO A 303 -24.10 10.86 -3.04
N GLU A 304 -24.90 9.86 -3.42
CA GLU A 304 -25.37 8.84 -2.45
C GLU A 304 -24.43 7.62 -2.34
N SER A 305 -23.34 7.59 -3.10
CA SER A 305 -22.32 6.53 -3.03
C SER A 305 -21.54 6.55 -1.73
N SER A 306 -20.91 5.43 -1.36
CA SER A 306 -19.99 5.35 -0.22
C SER A 306 -18.53 5.34 -0.67
N LEU A 307 -17.62 5.88 0.15
CA LEU A 307 -16.18 5.93 -0.12
C LEU A 307 -15.39 5.29 1.03
N LEU A 308 -14.43 4.43 0.70
CA LEU A 308 -13.38 3.97 1.61
C LEU A 308 -12.01 4.38 1.04
N ILE A 309 -11.32 5.30 1.71
CA ILE A 309 -10.05 5.83 1.23
C ILE A 309 -8.93 5.38 2.16
N THR A 310 -7.90 4.72 1.64
CA THR A 310 -6.71 4.40 2.43
C THR A 310 -5.61 5.43 2.17
N THR A 311 -4.97 5.92 3.23
CA THR A 311 -3.91 6.93 3.08
C THR A 311 -2.89 6.89 4.22
N ARG A 312 -1.78 7.63 4.05
CA ARG A 312 -0.79 7.87 5.10
C ARG A 312 -1.15 9.08 5.95
N PRO A 313 -0.70 9.13 7.21
CA PRO A 313 -0.93 10.27 8.09
C PRO A 313 -0.50 11.62 7.48
N MET A 314 0.63 11.66 6.77
CA MET A 314 1.15 12.88 6.12
C MET A 314 0.25 13.42 5.00
N ALA A 315 -0.41 12.53 4.23
CA ALA A 315 -1.30 12.92 3.14
C ALA A 315 -2.74 13.21 3.62
N LEU A 316 -3.01 13.00 4.92
CA LEU A 316 -4.33 13.17 5.50
C LEU A 316 -4.78 14.63 5.51
N GLN A 317 -3.85 15.57 5.71
CA GLN A 317 -4.19 16.99 5.83
C GLN A 317 -4.81 17.53 4.54
N SER A 318 -4.18 17.28 3.39
CA SER A 318 -4.69 17.70 2.08
C SER A 318 -6.03 17.02 1.76
N LEU A 319 -6.16 15.73 2.10
CA LEU A 319 -7.41 14.99 1.90
C LEU A 319 -8.55 15.51 2.80
N GLY A 320 -8.26 15.83 4.06
CA GLY A 320 -9.25 16.31 5.04
C GLY A 320 -9.91 17.63 4.64
N GLN A 321 -9.19 18.51 3.94
CA GLN A 321 -9.74 19.76 3.41
C GLN A 321 -10.82 19.53 2.33
N CYS A 322 -10.84 18.35 1.73
CA CYS A 322 -11.68 18.03 0.58
C CYS A 322 -12.93 17.21 0.94
N LEU A 323 -12.95 16.60 2.12
CA LEU A 323 -14.01 15.67 2.52
C LEU A 323 -15.08 16.36 3.37
N GLU A 324 -16.30 15.82 3.31
CA GLU A 324 -17.41 16.24 4.14
C GLU A 324 -18.04 15.03 4.83
N GLY A 325 -18.24 15.12 6.15
CA GLY A 325 -18.94 14.08 6.92
C GLY A 325 -18.12 12.80 7.12
N GLU A 326 -16.81 12.92 7.09
CA GLU A 326 -15.87 11.82 7.07
C GLU A 326 -15.67 11.14 8.43
N TYR A 327 -15.33 9.86 8.35
CA TYR A 327 -15.04 8.99 9.47
C TYR A 327 -13.57 8.55 9.41
N TYR A 328 -12.77 8.97 10.39
CA TYR A 328 -11.36 8.57 10.46
C TYR A 328 -11.15 7.33 11.32
N ALA A 329 -10.50 6.32 10.73
CA ALA A 329 -10.09 5.10 11.38
C ALA A 329 -8.56 4.94 11.26
N GLU A 330 -7.86 4.73 12.37
CA GLU A 330 -6.41 4.55 12.39
C GLU A 330 -6.04 3.10 12.64
N ILE A 331 -5.22 2.51 11.77
CA ILE A 331 -4.66 1.17 11.96
C ILE A 331 -3.52 1.24 12.98
N LEU A 332 -3.67 0.53 14.10
CA LEU A 332 -2.68 0.44 15.17
C LEU A 332 -1.76 -0.79 15.04
N GLY A 333 -2.06 -1.71 14.14
CA GLY A 333 -1.31 -2.94 13.91
C GLY A 333 -1.80 -4.14 14.73
N PHE A 334 -0.92 -5.10 15.00
CA PHE A 334 -1.25 -6.35 15.68
C PHE A 334 -1.26 -6.23 17.22
N SER A 335 -2.33 -6.73 17.81
CA SER A 335 -2.41 -7.04 19.24
C SER A 335 -1.43 -8.18 19.60
N ALA A 336 -1.24 -8.46 20.89
CA ALA A 336 -0.37 -9.56 21.32
C ALA A 336 -0.83 -10.92 20.78
N ALA A 337 -2.14 -11.17 20.78
CA ALA A 337 -2.74 -12.41 20.25
C ALA A 337 -2.63 -12.49 18.72
N MET A 338 -2.87 -11.38 18.02
CA MET A 338 -2.73 -11.33 16.56
C MET A 338 -1.28 -11.58 16.10
N ARG A 339 -0.27 -11.19 16.89
CA ARG A 339 1.13 -11.53 16.55
C ARG A 339 1.37 -13.03 16.60
N GLU A 340 0.85 -13.71 17.60
CA GLU A 340 0.95 -15.16 17.72
C GLU A 340 0.25 -15.85 16.55
N GLU A 341 -1.01 -15.46 16.29
CA GLU A 341 -1.79 -15.96 15.16
C GLU A 341 -1.06 -15.78 13.82
N TYR A 342 -0.47 -14.61 13.60
CA TYR A 342 0.30 -14.33 12.38
C TYR A 342 1.47 -15.31 12.19
N PHE A 343 2.21 -15.63 13.26
CA PHE A 343 3.31 -16.58 13.19
C PHE A 343 2.81 -17.99 12.83
N HIS A 344 1.71 -18.45 13.42
CA HIS A 344 1.12 -19.75 13.07
C HIS A 344 0.67 -19.80 11.60
N ARG A 345 -0.02 -18.75 11.13
CA ARG A 345 -0.43 -18.62 9.72
C ARG A 345 0.75 -18.54 8.75
N TYR A 346 1.87 -17.93 9.16
CA TYR A 346 3.06 -17.82 8.31
C TYR A 346 3.79 -19.17 8.17
N PHE A 347 4.03 -19.88 9.28
CA PHE A 347 4.85 -21.08 9.26
C PHE A 347 4.10 -22.35 8.86
N GLU A 348 2.76 -22.34 8.94
CA GLU A 348 1.86 -23.47 8.63
C GLU A 348 2.20 -24.78 9.38
N ASN A 349 3.05 -24.68 10.40
CA ASN A 349 3.54 -25.76 11.24
C ASN A 349 3.68 -25.25 12.66
N ASP A 350 2.81 -25.73 13.56
CA ASP A 350 2.71 -25.22 14.93
C ASP A 350 4.03 -25.29 15.69
N ASN A 351 4.79 -26.38 15.54
CA ASN A 351 6.08 -26.50 16.22
C ASN A 351 7.11 -25.45 15.75
N LYS A 352 7.16 -25.17 14.44
CA LYS A 352 8.03 -24.12 13.89
C LYS A 352 7.56 -22.73 14.33
N ALA A 353 6.25 -22.49 14.25
CA ALA A 353 5.62 -21.25 14.68
C ALA A 353 5.90 -20.95 16.16
N ASP A 354 5.73 -21.93 17.04
CA ASP A 354 5.98 -21.80 18.48
C ASP A 354 7.44 -21.49 18.80
N VAL A 355 8.38 -22.11 18.09
CA VAL A 355 9.81 -21.82 18.26
C VAL A 355 10.14 -20.40 17.78
N ALA A 356 9.65 -20.02 16.60
CA ALA A 356 9.86 -18.69 16.04
C ALA A 356 9.23 -17.59 16.91
N PHE A 357 7.98 -17.79 17.34
CA PHE A 357 7.25 -16.84 18.16
C PHE A 357 7.88 -16.70 19.54
N ARG A 358 8.28 -17.80 20.20
CA ARG A 358 9.02 -17.72 21.48
C ARG A 358 10.33 -16.98 21.34
N PHE A 359 11.07 -17.21 20.25
CA PHE A 359 12.29 -16.45 19.97
C PHE A 359 12.00 -14.96 19.81
N ALA A 360 11.05 -14.60 18.95
CA ALA A 360 10.67 -13.21 18.71
C ALA A 360 10.17 -12.53 20.00
N ARG A 361 9.32 -13.21 20.79
CA ARG A 361 8.78 -12.73 22.08
C ARG A 361 9.88 -12.58 23.15
N GLY A 362 10.84 -13.50 23.19
CA GLY A 362 12.00 -13.43 24.08
C GLY A 362 12.90 -12.24 23.77
N ASN A 363 12.87 -11.74 22.54
CA ASN A 363 13.53 -10.50 22.16
C ASN A 363 12.56 -9.31 22.14
N LYS A 364 12.66 -8.43 23.15
CA LYS A 364 11.75 -7.30 23.30
C LYS A 364 11.71 -6.34 22.09
N ILE A 365 12.83 -6.20 21.36
CA ILE A 365 12.92 -5.31 20.19
C ILE A 365 12.11 -5.92 19.03
N LEU A 366 12.42 -7.17 18.66
CA LEU A 366 11.70 -7.89 17.61
C LEU A 366 10.19 -7.96 17.91
N TYR A 367 9.83 -8.34 19.14
CA TYR A 367 8.43 -8.42 19.54
C TYR A 367 7.70 -7.08 19.45
N SER A 368 8.39 -5.96 19.75
CA SER A 368 7.82 -4.63 19.66
C SER A 368 7.60 -4.18 18.20
N LEU A 369 8.51 -4.54 17.29
CA LEU A 369 8.39 -4.25 15.87
C LEU A 369 7.29 -5.08 15.22
N CYS A 370 7.05 -6.32 15.69
CA CYS A 370 5.96 -7.19 15.21
C CYS A 370 4.55 -6.63 15.48
N VAL A 371 4.39 -5.45 16.09
CA VAL A 371 3.12 -4.71 16.00
C VAL A 371 2.80 -4.35 14.55
N ILE A 372 3.82 -4.04 13.75
CA ILE A 372 3.69 -3.65 12.35
C ILE A 372 3.66 -4.93 11.50
N PRO A 373 2.62 -5.17 10.68
CA PRO A 373 2.49 -6.38 9.87
C PRO A 373 3.68 -6.66 8.96
N VAL A 374 4.21 -5.65 8.25
CA VAL A 374 5.40 -5.87 7.41
C VAL A 374 6.61 -6.34 8.22
N MET A 375 6.77 -5.86 9.46
CA MET A 375 7.87 -6.30 10.33
C MET A 375 7.63 -7.72 10.84
N SER A 376 6.39 -8.10 11.15
CA SER A 376 6.07 -9.50 11.49
C SER A 376 6.42 -10.44 10.33
N TRP A 377 6.05 -10.06 9.11
CA TRP A 377 6.44 -10.78 7.90
C TRP A 377 7.95 -10.89 7.75
N THR A 378 8.69 -9.78 7.87
CA THR A 378 10.15 -9.76 7.78
C THR A 378 10.80 -10.63 8.85
N VAL A 379 10.32 -10.56 10.09
CA VAL A 379 10.85 -11.39 11.19
C VAL A 379 10.59 -12.87 10.93
N CYS A 380 9.38 -13.26 10.56
CA CYS A 380 9.08 -14.65 10.21
C CYS A 380 9.97 -15.15 9.06
N THR A 381 10.10 -14.34 8.02
CA THR A 381 10.96 -14.58 6.85
C THR A 381 12.43 -14.82 7.24
N ILE A 382 12.96 -14.05 8.17
CA ILE A 382 14.33 -14.20 8.68
C ILE A 382 14.45 -15.46 9.55
N LEU A 383 13.51 -15.66 10.47
CA LEU A 383 13.53 -16.79 11.41
C LEU A 383 13.40 -18.13 10.71
N GLU A 384 12.61 -18.21 9.65
CA GLU A 384 12.50 -19.38 8.79
C GLU A 384 13.85 -19.87 8.26
N GLN A 385 14.78 -18.96 7.98
CA GLN A 385 16.13 -19.32 7.51
C GLN A 385 17.12 -19.59 8.65
N GLU A 386 17.05 -18.78 9.71
CA GLU A 386 18.12 -18.71 10.71
C GLU A 386 17.87 -19.61 11.94
N LEU A 387 16.62 -20.01 12.24
CA LEU A 387 16.32 -20.96 13.32
C LEU A 387 17.05 -22.31 13.14
N TYR A 388 17.34 -22.68 11.89
CA TYR A 388 18.10 -23.90 11.57
C TYR A 388 19.62 -23.72 11.67
N LYS A 389 20.13 -22.48 11.66
CA LYS A 389 21.58 -22.17 11.61
C LYS A 389 22.15 -21.61 12.91
N LYS A 390 21.30 -21.17 13.86
CA LYS A 390 21.60 -20.72 15.25
C LYS A 390 22.67 -19.63 15.44
N LYS A 391 23.38 -19.17 14.40
CA LYS A 391 24.60 -18.34 14.56
C LYS A 391 24.38 -16.82 14.59
N ASN A 392 23.30 -16.29 14.00
CA ASN A 392 23.18 -14.85 13.73
C ASN A 392 21.90 -14.18 14.29
N LEU A 393 21.07 -14.96 14.99
CA LEU A 393 19.76 -14.52 15.48
C LEU A 393 19.84 -13.41 16.53
N VAL A 394 20.90 -13.39 17.35
CA VAL A 394 21.11 -12.40 18.40
C VAL A 394 21.42 -11.03 17.80
N GLU A 395 22.21 -10.97 16.73
CA GLU A 395 22.53 -9.75 15.97
C GLU A 395 21.30 -9.19 15.25
N CYS A 396 20.57 -10.07 14.56
CA CYS A 396 19.29 -9.77 13.88
C CYS A 396 18.29 -9.00 14.74
N SER A 397 18.35 -9.27 16.04
CA SER A 397 17.36 -8.84 17.01
C SER A 397 17.59 -7.45 17.61
N LYS A 398 18.69 -6.78 17.26
CA LYS A 398 19.14 -5.55 17.94
C LYS A 398 18.81 -4.25 17.20
N ALA A 399 18.65 -4.29 15.87
CA ALA A 399 18.48 -3.09 15.06
C ALA A 399 17.72 -3.39 13.76
N THR A 400 16.99 -2.40 13.27
CA THR A 400 16.17 -2.49 12.04
C THR A 400 17.06 -2.70 10.82
N THR A 401 18.23 -2.06 10.78
CA THR A 401 19.20 -2.17 9.70
C THR A 401 19.70 -3.59 9.52
N TRP A 402 19.96 -4.30 10.62
CA TRP A 402 20.37 -5.70 10.56
C TRP A 402 19.28 -6.57 9.91
N MET A 403 18.00 -6.35 10.21
CA MET A 403 16.91 -7.08 9.56
C MET A 403 16.91 -6.85 8.04
N SER A 404 17.13 -5.61 7.59
CA SER A 404 17.25 -5.30 6.16
C SER A 404 18.47 -5.97 5.50
N VAL A 405 19.62 -6.00 6.20
CA VAL A 405 20.84 -6.69 5.72
C VAL A 405 20.62 -8.20 5.61
N PHE A 406 19.97 -8.82 6.61
CA PHE A 406 19.64 -10.25 6.56
C PHE A 406 18.62 -10.56 5.47
N TYR A 407 17.61 -9.71 5.32
CA TYR A 407 16.64 -9.79 4.23
C TYR A 407 17.34 -9.74 2.87
N LEU A 408 18.25 -8.79 2.66
CA LEU A 408 19.07 -8.74 1.45
C LEU A 408 19.85 -10.05 1.27
N SER A 409 20.52 -10.57 2.31
CA SER A 409 21.23 -11.85 2.24
C SER A 409 20.34 -13.03 1.82
N ARG A 410 19.04 -13.01 2.16
CA ARG A 410 18.06 -14.02 1.72
C ARG A 410 17.82 -13.92 0.21
N LEU A 411 17.61 -12.71 -0.31
CA LEU A 411 17.44 -12.50 -1.75
C LEU A 411 18.63 -13.05 -2.54
N MET A 412 19.83 -12.83 -2.01
CA MET A 412 21.07 -13.30 -2.62
C MET A 412 21.17 -14.85 -2.64
N LYS A 413 20.61 -15.54 -1.62
CA LYS A 413 20.64 -17.00 -1.49
C LYS A 413 19.59 -17.72 -2.35
N CYS A 414 18.50 -17.05 -2.70
CA CYS A 414 17.47 -17.61 -3.60
C CYS A 414 17.96 -17.74 -5.05
N ARG A 415 19.18 -17.26 -5.35
CA ARG A 415 19.80 -17.30 -6.67
C ARG A 415 20.50 -18.63 -6.94
N GLY A 416 20.43 -19.09 -8.19
CA GLY A 416 21.41 -20.02 -8.75
C GLY A 416 22.82 -19.42 -8.85
N ARG A 417 23.78 -20.21 -9.36
CA ARG A 417 25.21 -19.94 -9.32
C ARG A 417 25.68 -18.95 -10.41
N ASP A 418 25.28 -17.70 -10.31
CA ASP A 418 25.75 -16.64 -11.24
C ASP A 418 26.96 -15.85 -10.69
N ASN A 419 27.58 -15.03 -11.54
CA ASN A 419 28.72 -14.18 -11.20
C ASN A 419 28.35 -13.14 -10.10
N PRO A 420 29.07 -13.11 -8.95
CA PRO A 420 28.89 -12.11 -7.90
C PRO A 420 29.05 -10.66 -8.36
N GLN A 421 29.85 -10.40 -9.40
CA GLN A 421 30.12 -9.04 -9.89
C GLN A 421 28.89 -8.41 -10.56
N ASP A 422 28.08 -9.19 -11.29
CA ASP A 422 26.90 -8.65 -11.98
C ASP A 422 25.83 -8.17 -10.99
N LEU A 423 25.75 -8.85 -9.85
CA LEU A 423 24.81 -8.52 -8.78
C LEU A 423 25.25 -7.29 -7.98
N GLN A 424 26.56 -7.14 -7.72
CA GLN A 424 27.08 -5.90 -7.13
C GLN A 424 26.77 -4.71 -8.04
N ARG A 425 27.01 -4.85 -9.35
CA ARG A 425 26.70 -3.81 -10.34
C ARG A 425 25.19 -3.50 -10.38
N PHE A 426 24.35 -4.53 -10.36
CA PHE A 426 22.89 -4.37 -10.28
C PHE A 426 22.47 -3.63 -9.00
N LEU A 427 22.97 -4.05 -7.84
CA LEU A 427 22.67 -3.44 -6.55
C LEU A 427 23.07 -1.96 -6.51
N ARG A 428 24.23 -1.58 -7.06
CA ARG A 428 24.65 -0.17 -7.14
C ARG A 428 23.66 0.67 -7.94
N LYS A 429 23.24 0.18 -9.11
CA LYS A 429 22.22 0.84 -9.95
C LYS A 429 20.87 0.93 -9.25
N LEU A 430 20.45 -0.12 -8.55
CA LEU A 430 19.22 -0.16 -7.76
C LEU A 430 19.27 0.85 -6.60
N CYS A 431 20.41 0.94 -5.90
CA CYS A 431 20.63 1.92 -4.83
C CYS A 431 20.53 3.35 -5.37
N SER A 432 21.08 3.61 -6.56
CA SER A 432 20.95 4.91 -7.23
C SER A 432 19.50 5.24 -7.60
N LEU A 433 18.72 4.27 -8.09
CA LEU A 433 17.28 4.44 -8.35
C LEU A 433 16.52 4.77 -7.06
N ALA A 434 16.84 4.04 -5.98
CA ALA A 434 16.21 4.23 -4.68
C ALA A 434 16.50 5.62 -4.10
N ALA A 435 17.76 6.07 -4.16
CA ALA A 435 18.18 7.40 -3.71
C ALA A 435 17.44 8.50 -4.48
N ASP A 436 17.42 8.43 -5.81
CA ASP A 436 16.70 9.40 -6.65
C ASP A 436 15.20 9.44 -6.29
N GLY A 437 14.59 8.28 -6.08
CA GLY A 437 13.21 8.17 -5.64
C GLY A 437 12.96 8.84 -4.28
N VAL A 438 13.83 8.63 -3.29
CA VAL A 438 13.71 9.27 -1.97
C VAL A 438 13.86 10.80 -2.09
N TRP A 439 14.78 11.29 -2.93
CA TRP A 439 14.95 12.74 -3.11
C TRP A 439 13.77 13.41 -3.79
N LYS A 440 13.20 12.75 -4.81
CA LYS A 440 12.08 13.25 -5.60
C LYS A 440 10.70 12.87 -5.01
N HIS A 441 10.66 12.26 -3.83
CA HIS A 441 9.44 11.69 -3.24
C HIS A 441 8.68 10.73 -4.18
N LYS A 442 9.42 10.03 -5.03
CA LYS A 442 8.93 9.13 -6.07
C LYS A 442 8.97 7.68 -5.59
N VAL A 443 7.81 7.03 -5.65
CA VAL A 443 7.61 5.62 -5.23
C VAL A 443 7.26 4.69 -6.39
N LEU A 444 6.89 5.26 -7.54
CA LEU A 444 6.61 4.57 -8.80
C LEU A 444 7.66 4.97 -9.83
N PHE A 445 8.20 4.03 -10.58
CA PHE A 445 9.22 4.24 -11.61
C PHE A 445 8.72 3.70 -12.94
N GLU A 446 8.87 4.48 -14.00
CA GLU A 446 8.47 4.08 -15.34
C GLU A 446 9.47 3.06 -15.91
N GLU A 447 9.01 2.19 -16.82
CA GLU A 447 9.85 1.21 -17.49
C GLU A 447 11.07 1.84 -18.17
N LYS A 448 10.90 3.04 -18.74
CA LYS A 448 12.00 3.79 -19.33
C LYS A 448 13.11 4.08 -18.31
N GLU A 449 12.77 4.48 -17.09
CA GLU A 449 13.77 4.75 -16.04
C GLU A 449 14.52 3.48 -15.58
N ILE A 450 13.85 2.33 -15.61
CA ILE A 450 14.47 1.03 -15.32
C ILE A 450 15.47 0.67 -16.43
N LYS A 451 15.07 0.83 -17.69
CA LYS A 451 15.92 0.55 -18.86
C LYS A 451 17.10 1.51 -18.97
N ASP A 452 16.86 2.80 -18.77
CA ASP A 452 17.89 3.85 -18.84
C ASP A 452 19.01 3.61 -17.81
N ARG A 453 18.69 3.00 -16.65
CA ARG A 453 19.68 2.60 -15.63
C ARG A 453 20.26 1.20 -15.86
N GLY A 454 19.77 0.46 -16.86
CA GLY A 454 20.14 -0.93 -17.15
C GLY A 454 19.85 -1.86 -15.97
N LEU A 455 18.64 -1.76 -15.42
CA LEU A 455 18.07 -2.61 -14.37
C LEU A 455 17.09 -3.66 -14.93
N ASP A 456 16.94 -3.75 -16.25
CA ASP A 456 16.03 -4.63 -16.99
C ASP A 456 16.45 -6.11 -17.02
N GLN A 457 17.10 -6.58 -15.94
CA GLN A 457 17.52 -7.97 -15.80
C GLN A 457 16.38 -8.83 -15.27
N PRO A 458 15.82 -9.77 -16.06
CA PRO A 458 14.60 -10.51 -15.71
C PRO A 458 14.76 -11.40 -14.48
N ASP A 459 15.97 -11.85 -14.18
CA ASP A 459 16.26 -12.71 -13.03
C ASP A 459 16.48 -11.93 -11.72
N LEU A 460 16.84 -10.64 -11.79
CA LEU A 460 17.16 -9.82 -10.62
C LEU A 460 16.08 -8.79 -10.30
N LEU A 461 15.53 -8.11 -11.31
CA LEU A 461 14.55 -7.04 -11.12
C LEU A 461 13.35 -7.46 -10.25
N PRO A 462 12.72 -8.63 -10.47
CA PRO A 462 11.55 -9.05 -9.69
C PRO A 462 11.85 -9.41 -8.23
N LEU A 463 13.13 -9.53 -7.84
CA LEU A 463 13.53 -9.77 -6.45
C LEU A 463 13.48 -8.48 -5.60
N PHE A 464 13.53 -7.31 -6.24
CA PHE A 464 13.63 -6.03 -5.57
C PHE A 464 12.44 -5.12 -5.84
N LEU A 465 11.97 -5.12 -7.08
CA LEU A 465 10.85 -4.30 -7.53
C LEU A 465 9.65 -5.17 -7.88
N ASN A 466 8.47 -4.70 -7.49
CA ASN A 466 7.22 -5.21 -8.00
C ASN A 466 6.92 -4.53 -9.34
N GLU A 467 6.69 -5.33 -10.36
CA GLU A 467 6.16 -4.89 -11.65
C GLU A 467 4.63 -4.81 -11.54
N GLU A 468 4.09 -3.61 -11.68
CA GLU A 468 2.67 -3.34 -11.86
C GLU A 468 2.49 -2.99 -13.35
N ILE A 469 1.80 -3.85 -14.09
CA ILE A 469 1.51 -3.60 -15.50
C ILE A 469 0.53 -2.42 -15.54
N SER A 470 0.98 -1.25 -16.03
CA SER A 470 0.06 -0.14 -16.21
C SER A 470 -0.98 -0.57 -17.23
N LYS A 471 -2.21 -0.67 -16.75
CA LYS A 471 -3.39 -0.92 -17.54
C LYS A 471 -3.74 0.34 -18.36
N LYS A 472 -2.80 0.93 -19.11
CA LYS A 472 -3.09 1.90 -20.20
C LYS A 472 -3.65 1.14 -21.41
N GLY A 473 -4.54 1.79 -22.18
CA GLY A 473 -4.91 1.27 -23.51
C GLY A 473 -3.71 1.32 -24.46
N VAL A 474 -3.72 0.46 -25.49
CA VAL A 474 -2.78 0.25 -26.62
C VAL A 474 -1.27 0.18 -26.31
N ASP A 475 -0.69 1.06 -25.47
CA ASP A 475 0.69 1.00 -24.99
C ASP A 475 0.75 0.45 -23.56
N HIS A 476 1.31 -0.76 -23.42
CA HIS A 476 1.55 -1.42 -22.14
C HIS A 476 2.90 -0.93 -21.60
N GLU A 477 2.87 0.15 -20.84
CA GLU A 477 4.08 0.68 -20.20
C GLU A 477 4.15 0.16 -18.76
N ASN A 478 5.20 -0.59 -18.43
CA ASN A 478 5.32 -1.18 -17.09
C ASN A 478 5.68 -0.11 -16.05
N ILE A 479 5.05 -0.18 -14.88
CA ILE A 479 5.38 0.66 -13.73
C ILE A 479 6.00 -0.24 -12.66
N TYR A 480 7.06 0.24 -12.04
CA TYR A 480 7.81 -0.48 -11.03
C TYR A 480 7.75 0.24 -9.70
N SER A 481 7.63 -0.50 -8.61
CA SER A 481 7.75 0.06 -7.26
C SER A 481 8.64 -0.83 -6.40
N PHE A 482 9.39 -0.23 -5.48
CA PHE A 482 10.07 -1.03 -4.47
C PHE A 482 9.04 -1.79 -3.67
N THR A 483 9.36 -3.04 -3.38
CA THR A 483 8.43 -3.93 -2.70
C THR A 483 7.86 -3.32 -1.41
N HIS A 484 8.72 -2.61 -0.66
CA HIS A 484 8.32 -1.77 0.46
C HIS A 484 9.10 -0.46 0.44
N LEU A 485 8.46 0.63 0.85
CA LEU A 485 9.15 1.92 1.02
C LEU A 485 10.36 1.82 1.96
N HIS A 486 10.25 1.01 3.03
CA HIS A 486 11.37 0.73 3.93
C HIS A 486 12.60 0.15 3.19
N LEU A 487 12.37 -0.67 2.16
CA LEU A 487 13.46 -1.22 1.35
C LEU A 487 14.03 -0.16 0.41
N GLN A 488 13.19 0.70 -0.17
CA GLN A 488 13.65 1.86 -0.94
C GLN A 488 14.56 2.76 -0.09
N GLU A 489 14.15 3.11 1.13
CA GLU A 489 14.96 3.92 2.06
C GLU A 489 16.25 3.21 2.48
N PHE A 490 16.22 1.89 2.66
CA PHE A 490 17.40 1.08 2.94
C PHE A 490 18.40 1.08 1.76
N PHE A 491 17.93 0.86 0.52
CA PHE A 491 18.78 0.91 -0.67
C PHE A 491 19.29 2.33 -0.95
N ALA A 492 18.49 3.36 -0.63
CA ALA A 492 18.94 4.75 -0.67
C ALA A 492 20.06 5.01 0.36
N ALA A 493 19.98 4.44 1.56
CA ALA A 493 21.08 4.52 2.54
C ALA A 493 22.33 3.80 2.03
N MET A 494 22.19 2.60 1.44
CA MET A 494 23.30 1.89 0.82
C MET A 494 23.99 2.73 -0.28
N PHE A 495 23.25 3.45 -1.11
CA PHE A 495 23.81 4.32 -2.15
C PHE A 495 24.91 5.23 -1.62
N TYR A 496 24.74 5.84 -0.44
CA TYR A 496 25.69 6.80 0.13
C TYR A 496 26.91 6.18 0.80
N VAL A 497 26.84 4.91 1.21
CA VAL A 497 27.93 4.28 1.99
C VAL A 497 28.72 3.25 1.20
N LEU A 498 28.18 2.71 0.11
CA LEU A 498 28.92 1.79 -0.76
C LEU A 498 30.15 2.49 -1.36
N GLU A 499 31.25 1.78 -1.59
CA GLU A 499 32.39 2.34 -2.36
C GLU A 499 32.00 2.52 -3.84
N ASP A 500 32.70 3.33 -4.61
CA ASP A 500 32.50 3.39 -6.07
C ASP A 500 33.31 2.29 -6.77
N ASP A 501 32.83 1.79 -7.92
CA ASP A 501 33.69 1.04 -8.83
C ASP A 501 34.32 2.04 -9.80
N GLU A 502 35.65 1.97 -9.97
CA GLU A 502 36.43 2.86 -10.84
C GLU A 502 35.92 2.93 -12.30
N GLU A 503 35.15 1.93 -12.76
CA GLU A 503 34.58 1.84 -14.11
C GLU A 503 33.25 2.61 -14.33
N MET A 504 32.60 3.14 -13.28
CA MET A 504 31.27 3.78 -13.38
C MET A 504 31.31 5.32 -13.39
N VAL A 505 32.49 5.93 -13.47
CA VAL A 505 32.67 7.39 -13.62
C VAL A 505 32.42 7.78 -15.07
N GLY A 506 31.16 7.68 -15.49
CA GLY A 506 30.78 7.89 -16.87
C GLY A 506 29.28 7.84 -17.10
N ASP A 507 28.49 8.58 -16.32
CA ASP A 507 27.24 9.10 -16.88
C ASP A 507 26.78 10.42 -16.25
N SER A 508 26.32 11.31 -17.13
CA SER A 508 26.01 12.71 -16.93
C SER A 508 24.61 12.86 -16.33
N GLY A 509 24.51 13.20 -15.04
CA GLY A 509 23.24 13.61 -14.39
C GLY A 509 22.86 12.86 -13.11
N ALA A 510 23.69 11.93 -12.62
CA ALA A 510 23.42 11.18 -11.40
C ALA A 510 23.51 12.04 -10.12
N LEU A 511 22.68 11.72 -9.12
CA LEU A 511 22.67 12.37 -7.81
C LEU A 511 24.05 12.21 -7.15
N ALA A 512 24.60 13.31 -6.61
CA ALA A 512 25.93 13.28 -5.98
C ALA A 512 25.91 12.33 -4.77
N LYS A 513 26.84 11.37 -4.77
CA LYS A 513 27.02 10.40 -3.69
C LYS A 513 27.81 11.03 -2.54
N ASP A 514 27.18 11.98 -1.86
CA ASP A 514 27.74 12.69 -0.71
C ASP A 514 26.86 12.48 0.53
N VAL A 515 27.39 11.76 1.50
CA VAL A 515 26.71 11.49 2.77
C VAL A 515 26.47 12.78 3.56
N ASN A 516 27.36 13.77 3.47
CA ASN A 516 27.21 15.04 4.18
C ASN A 516 26.03 15.84 3.64
N MET A 517 25.83 15.87 2.31
CA MET A 517 24.67 16.50 1.68
C MET A 517 23.34 15.94 2.23
N LEU A 518 23.23 14.62 2.37
CA LEU A 518 22.05 13.97 2.92
C LEU A 518 21.83 14.34 4.39
N LEU A 519 22.88 14.24 5.20
CA LEU A 519 22.85 14.52 6.64
C LEU A 519 22.53 16.00 6.95
N GLU A 520 23.08 16.92 6.16
CA GLU A 520 22.74 18.35 6.25
C GLU A 520 21.29 18.61 5.88
N SER A 521 20.81 18.02 4.79
CA SER A 521 19.41 18.18 4.37
C SER A 521 18.44 17.66 5.42
N TYR A 522 18.76 16.50 6.02
CA TYR A 522 18.01 15.94 7.15
C TYR A 522 17.99 16.88 8.37
N SER A 523 19.11 17.54 8.66
CA SER A 523 19.21 18.48 9.79
C SER A 523 18.42 19.76 9.56
N LYS A 524 18.42 20.28 8.32
CA LYS A 524 17.81 21.57 7.96
C LYS A 524 16.29 21.50 7.79
N SER A 525 15.79 20.55 7.00
CA SER A 525 14.37 20.56 6.59
C SER A 525 13.77 19.20 6.28
N ARG A 526 14.57 18.21 5.87
CA ARG A 526 14.09 16.91 5.35
C ARG A 526 13.96 15.86 6.44
N LYS A 527 13.14 16.11 7.48
CA LYS A 527 12.91 15.16 8.59
C LYS A 527 12.30 13.82 8.13
N ASP A 528 11.71 13.78 6.93
CA ASP A 528 11.27 12.57 6.25
C ASP A 528 12.41 11.57 5.99
N LEU A 529 13.67 12.02 5.90
CA LEU A 529 14.84 11.14 5.70
C LEU A 529 15.28 10.39 6.97
N ASN A 530 14.54 10.51 8.08
CA ASN A 530 14.93 9.94 9.38
C ASN A 530 15.27 8.44 9.29
N LEU A 531 14.46 7.67 8.56
CA LEU A 531 14.66 6.23 8.44
C LEU A 531 15.87 5.89 7.56
N THR A 532 16.07 6.61 6.44
CA THR A 532 17.29 6.50 5.62
C THR A 532 18.53 6.77 6.46
N VAL A 533 18.53 7.82 7.29
CA VAL A 533 19.66 8.14 8.18
C VAL A 533 19.87 7.06 9.24
N ARG A 534 18.81 6.48 9.82
CA ARG A 534 18.94 5.32 10.72
C ARG A 534 19.65 4.14 10.04
N PHE A 535 19.25 3.81 8.81
CA PHE A 535 19.90 2.75 8.04
C PHE A 535 21.38 3.05 7.76
N LEU A 536 21.73 4.30 7.47
CA LEU A 536 23.14 4.68 7.33
C LEU A 536 23.97 4.32 8.56
N PHE A 537 23.51 4.72 9.76
CA PHE A 537 24.23 4.45 11.01
C PHE A 537 24.36 2.95 11.30
N GLY A 538 23.33 2.15 10.99
CA GLY A 538 23.42 0.70 11.12
C GLY A 538 24.37 0.05 10.12
N LEU A 539 24.46 0.57 8.89
CA LEU A 539 25.32 0.04 7.83
C LEU A 539 26.82 0.29 8.09
N ILE A 540 27.17 1.42 8.71
CA ILE A 540 28.56 1.78 9.04
C ILE A 540 29.09 1.14 10.34
N SER A 541 28.30 0.28 11.00
CA SER A 541 28.82 -0.54 12.10
C SER A 541 29.87 -1.52 11.56
N GLN A 542 30.92 -1.77 12.33
CA GLN A 542 32.02 -2.68 12.00
C GLN A 542 31.49 -4.06 11.62
N LYS A 543 30.52 -4.58 12.38
CA LYS A 543 29.89 -5.86 12.09
C LYS A 543 29.12 -5.84 10.76
N SER A 544 28.40 -4.76 10.46
CA SER A 544 27.67 -4.63 9.20
C SER A 544 28.63 -4.53 8.02
N ILE A 545 29.69 -3.73 8.13
CA ILE A 545 30.74 -3.60 7.10
C ILE A 545 31.34 -4.98 6.79
N GLU A 546 31.75 -5.72 7.81
CA GLU A 546 32.31 -7.06 7.64
C GLU A 546 31.31 -8.06 7.02
N TYR A 547 30.03 -7.97 7.39
CA TYR A 547 28.99 -8.86 6.87
C TYR A 547 28.65 -8.54 5.41
N MET A 548 28.50 -7.25 5.08
CA MET A 548 28.20 -6.76 3.73
C MET A 548 29.32 -7.17 2.76
N ASP A 549 30.58 -7.04 3.16
CA ASP A 549 31.72 -7.46 2.33
C ASP A 549 31.78 -8.99 2.18
N LYS A 550 31.71 -9.75 3.28
CA LYS A 550 31.88 -11.21 3.24
C LYS A 550 30.70 -11.98 2.61
N ILE A 551 29.47 -11.52 2.85
CA ILE A 551 28.25 -12.27 2.47
C ILE A 551 27.61 -11.71 1.21
N ILE A 552 27.63 -10.39 1.04
CA ILE A 552 26.95 -9.71 -0.09
C ILE A 552 27.97 -9.32 -1.16
N GLY A 553 29.25 -9.16 -0.79
CA GLY A 553 30.32 -8.69 -1.68
C GLY A 553 30.34 -7.18 -1.87
N CYS A 554 29.60 -6.44 -1.04
CA CYS A 554 29.49 -4.98 -1.16
C CYS A 554 30.39 -4.31 -0.12
N ARG A 555 31.39 -3.56 -0.58
CA ARG A 555 32.27 -2.77 0.29
C ARG A 555 31.64 -1.44 0.67
N ILE A 556 31.85 -1.05 1.92
CA ILE A 556 31.39 0.22 2.49
C ILE A 556 32.60 1.11 2.75
N SER A 557 32.51 2.38 2.33
CA SER A 557 33.59 3.36 2.48
C SER A 557 33.89 3.61 3.96
N PRO A 558 35.15 3.44 4.41
CA PRO A 558 35.55 3.75 5.79
C PRO A 558 35.35 5.23 6.14
N GLN A 559 35.43 6.13 5.15
CA GLN A 559 35.34 7.57 5.35
C GLN A 559 33.95 8.03 5.81
N ALA A 560 32.89 7.34 5.36
CA ALA A 560 31.52 7.63 5.77
C ALA A 560 31.34 7.55 7.30
N ARG A 561 32.05 6.63 7.95
CA ARG A 561 31.99 6.47 9.42
C ARG A 561 32.53 7.69 10.16
N GLU A 562 33.64 8.27 9.69
CA GLU A 562 34.25 9.44 10.30
C GLU A 562 33.41 10.71 10.05
N ASP A 563 32.90 10.87 8.83
CA ASP A 563 32.00 11.98 8.46
C ASP A 563 30.73 11.96 9.32
N MET A 564 30.11 10.78 9.48
CA MET A 564 28.91 10.61 10.30
C MET A 564 29.15 10.90 11.79
N LEU A 565 30.31 10.51 12.33
CA LEU A 565 30.69 10.86 13.70
C LEU A 565 30.84 12.37 13.87
N ARG A 566 31.59 13.03 12.97
CA ARG A 566 31.77 14.49 12.99
C ARG A 566 30.45 15.23 12.90
N TRP A 567 29.57 14.79 12.01
CA TRP A 567 28.24 15.37 11.87
C TRP A 567 27.41 15.21 13.14
N LEU A 568 27.37 14.03 13.76
CA LEU A 568 26.55 13.78 14.95
C LEU A 568 27.01 14.64 16.15
N GLN A 569 28.32 14.85 16.29
CA GLN A 569 28.91 15.74 17.31
C GLN A 569 28.66 17.24 17.03
N GLY A 570 28.46 17.61 15.76
CA GLY A 570 28.15 18.98 15.33
C GLY A 570 26.65 19.32 15.29
N ARG A 571 25.79 18.31 15.18
CA ARG A 571 24.34 18.41 14.95
C ARG A 571 23.62 19.32 15.95
N HIS A 572 24.02 19.29 17.22
CA HIS A 572 23.37 20.00 18.32
C HIS A 572 24.18 21.23 18.79
N ARG A 573 25.15 21.70 18.00
CA ARG A 573 26.02 22.86 18.34
C ARG A 573 25.46 24.24 17.91
N GLY A 574 24.20 24.33 17.47
CA GLY A 574 23.61 25.61 17.01
C GLY A 574 23.83 26.74 18.03
N ILE A 575 24.09 27.97 17.56
CA ILE A 575 24.45 29.26 18.25
C ILE A 575 24.45 29.23 19.79
N SER A 576 25.18 28.30 20.40
CA SER A 576 25.22 28.12 21.84
C SER A 576 26.39 28.93 22.33
N HIS A 577 26.17 29.79 23.32
CA HIS A 577 27.25 30.52 23.96
C HIS A 577 28.28 29.52 24.51
N PRO A 578 29.59 29.84 24.52
CA PRO A 578 30.68 28.94 24.95
C PRO A 578 30.52 28.33 26.36
N SER A 579 29.59 28.86 27.15
CA SER A 579 29.30 28.51 28.54
C SER A 579 28.06 27.64 28.75
N GLN A 580 27.31 27.28 27.71
CA GLN A 580 26.09 26.47 27.84
C GLN A 580 26.39 24.97 27.61
N ALA A 581 25.94 24.14 28.54
CA ALA A 581 25.97 22.69 28.44
C ALA A 581 25.31 22.22 27.13
N LEU A 582 26.05 21.48 26.30
CA LEU A 582 25.53 20.90 25.07
C LEU A 582 24.53 19.79 25.45
N LYS A 583 23.29 19.93 24.99
CA LYS A 583 22.19 19.01 25.31
C LYS A 583 21.73 18.26 24.07
N VAL A 584 21.27 17.02 24.26
CA VAL A 584 20.58 16.24 23.24
C VAL A 584 19.08 16.34 23.49
N SER A 585 18.36 16.99 22.57
CA SER A 585 16.91 17.17 22.64
C SER A 585 16.13 16.40 21.58
N GLU A 586 16.80 15.86 20.57
CA GLU A 586 16.16 15.08 19.51
C GLU A 586 16.33 13.58 19.77
N LEU A 587 15.20 12.85 19.74
CA LEU A 587 15.16 11.42 20.05
C LEU A 587 15.91 10.56 19.01
N ASP A 588 15.98 11.04 17.78
CA ASP A 588 16.60 10.37 16.64
C ASP A 588 18.10 10.10 16.84
N THR A 589 18.80 10.96 17.58
CA THR A 589 20.20 10.77 17.97
C THR A 589 20.39 9.44 18.70
N PHE A 590 19.46 9.11 19.60
CA PHE A 590 19.50 7.84 20.31
C PHE A 590 19.18 6.66 19.39
N HIS A 591 18.27 6.85 18.43
CA HIS A 591 17.96 5.81 17.44
C HIS A 591 19.15 5.51 16.52
N PHE A 592 19.89 6.53 16.08
CA PHE A 592 21.10 6.36 15.25
C PHE A 592 22.17 5.54 15.97
N LEU A 593 22.47 5.92 17.21
CA LEU A 593 23.45 5.19 18.04
C LEU A 593 22.99 3.77 18.35
N PHE A 594 21.69 3.57 18.55
CA PHE A 594 21.11 2.27 18.78
C PHE A 594 21.15 1.37 17.55
N GLU A 595 20.90 1.90 16.34
CA GLU A 595 21.02 1.17 15.09
C GLU A 595 22.48 0.76 14.80
N MET A 596 23.44 1.63 15.12
CA MET A 596 24.86 1.30 15.03
C MET A 596 25.29 0.26 16.07
N ASN A 597 24.69 0.30 17.26
CA ASN A 597 24.86 -0.68 18.34
C ASN A 597 26.32 -0.94 18.76
N GLU A 598 27.15 0.11 18.73
CA GLU A 598 28.56 0.07 19.12
C GLU A 598 28.83 0.98 20.31
N LYS A 599 29.32 0.38 21.40
CA LYS A 599 29.56 1.08 22.67
C LYS A 599 30.59 2.21 22.52
N SER A 600 31.71 1.92 21.86
CA SER A 600 32.80 2.88 21.65
C SER A 600 32.35 4.08 20.81
N PHE A 601 31.58 3.83 19.75
CA PHE A 601 31.05 4.92 18.93
C PHE A 601 30.05 5.77 19.71
N ALA A 602 29.12 5.15 20.45
CA ALA A 602 28.17 5.87 21.29
C ALA A 602 28.87 6.73 22.35
N GLN A 603 29.94 6.22 22.97
CA GLN A 603 30.77 6.99 23.91
C GLN A 603 31.40 8.21 23.23
N SER A 604 32.03 8.04 22.07
CA SER A 604 32.66 9.14 21.32
C SER A 604 31.66 10.18 20.83
N ALA A 605 30.49 9.74 20.36
CA ALA A 605 29.44 10.63 19.89
C ALA A 605 28.81 11.43 21.04
N LEU A 606 28.55 10.78 22.17
CA LEU A 606 27.88 11.41 23.32
C LEU A 606 28.82 12.21 24.22
N GLY A 607 30.13 11.98 24.15
CA GLY A 607 31.12 12.57 25.05
C GLY A 607 31.21 14.10 25.05
N HIS A 608 30.69 14.76 24.01
CA HIS A 608 30.60 16.23 23.94
C HIS A 608 29.34 16.81 24.58
N PHE A 609 28.35 15.96 24.87
CA PHE A 609 27.08 16.35 25.44
C PHE A 609 27.08 16.06 26.94
N THR A 610 26.29 16.85 27.68
CA THR A 610 26.21 16.75 29.14
C THR A 610 24.79 16.52 29.65
N ASP A 611 23.75 16.85 28.88
CA ASP A 611 22.37 16.67 29.31
C ASP A 611 21.46 16.09 28.23
N ILE A 612 20.35 15.49 28.67
CA ILE A 612 19.20 15.10 27.85
C ILE A 612 18.03 16.01 28.18
N ASP A 613 17.34 16.54 27.17
CA ASP A 613 16.13 17.36 27.34
C ASP A 613 15.05 16.94 26.35
N LEU A 614 14.15 16.05 26.77
CA LEU A 614 13.02 15.58 25.97
C LEU A 614 11.71 16.13 26.53
N GLN A 615 10.87 16.64 25.64
CA GLN A 615 9.61 17.30 26.00
C GLN A 615 8.46 16.75 25.15
N ASP A 616 7.34 16.44 25.80
CA ASP A 616 6.06 16.03 25.19
C ASP A 616 6.13 14.82 24.23
N ILE A 617 7.07 13.91 24.51
CA ILE A 617 7.28 12.69 23.71
C ILE A 617 6.55 11.49 24.31
N LYS A 618 5.76 10.78 23.49
CA LYS A 618 5.28 9.44 23.83
C LYS A 618 6.28 8.38 23.40
N LEU A 619 7.01 7.83 24.36
CA LEU A 619 8.09 6.88 24.14
C LEU A 619 7.55 5.47 23.91
N THR A 620 7.75 4.97 22.69
CA THR A 620 7.57 3.56 22.34
C THR A 620 8.60 2.68 23.06
N LEU A 621 8.41 1.36 23.02
CA LEU A 621 9.41 0.45 23.59
C LEU A 621 10.76 0.57 22.88
N TYR A 622 10.76 0.78 21.57
CA TYR A 622 11.99 1.01 20.80
C TYR A 622 12.71 2.29 21.29
N ASP A 623 11.96 3.38 21.51
CA ASP A 623 12.53 4.64 22.03
C ASP A 623 13.16 4.45 23.41
N GLN A 624 12.46 3.75 24.30
CA GLN A 624 12.96 3.46 25.65
C GLN A 624 14.22 2.61 25.62
N MET A 625 14.32 1.65 24.69
CA MET A 625 15.51 0.81 24.53
C MET A 625 16.69 1.58 23.95
N ALA A 626 16.46 2.42 22.94
CA ALA A 626 17.49 3.29 22.37
C ALA A 626 18.04 4.28 23.40
N LEU A 627 17.15 4.94 24.16
CA LEU A 627 17.52 5.80 25.28
C LEU A 627 18.31 5.04 26.34
N SER A 628 17.82 3.88 26.77
CA SER A 628 18.51 3.05 27.78
C SER A 628 19.90 2.59 27.30
N PHE A 629 20.06 2.25 26.02
CA PHE A 629 21.36 1.88 25.46
C PHE A 629 22.35 3.04 25.57
N CYS A 630 21.93 4.23 25.12
CA CYS A 630 22.78 5.42 25.08
C CYS A 630 23.14 5.92 26.47
N ILE A 631 22.17 6.02 27.39
CA ILE A 631 22.41 6.46 28.78
C ILE A 631 23.46 5.56 29.46
N ARG A 632 23.41 4.24 29.23
CA ARG A 632 24.40 3.30 29.78
C ARG A 632 25.81 3.50 29.23
N GLN A 633 25.97 4.13 28.07
CA GLN A 633 27.27 4.42 27.46
C GLN A 633 27.75 5.84 27.75
N TRP A 634 26.92 6.70 28.36
CA TRP A 634 27.18 8.14 28.50
C TRP A 634 27.75 8.47 29.88
N ALA A 635 29.06 8.27 30.05
CA ALA A 635 29.74 8.47 31.33
C ALA A 635 29.67 9.92 31.86
N GLY A 636 29.60 10.92 30.95
CA GLY A 636 29.52 12.34 31.27
C GLY A 636 28.10 12.91 31.38
N LEU A 637 27.07 12.07 31.45
CA LEU A 637 25.69 12.53 31.54
C LEU A 637 25.40 13.14 32.92
N GLY A 638 25.19 14.46 32.95
CA GLY A 638 24.87 15.24 34.14
C GLY A 638 23.38 15.21 34.48
N CYS A 639 22.52 15.65 33.56
CA CYS A 639 21.08 15.76 33.79
C CYS A 639 20.23 15.06 32.71
N VAL A 640 19.12 14.45 33.14
CA VAL A 640 18.07 13.91 32.25
C VAL A 640 16.76 14.60 32.57
N THR A 641 16.32 15.47 31.67
CA THR A 641 15.04 16.19 31.76
C THR A 641 14.01 15.54 30.84
N LEU A 642 12.90 15.08 31.42
CA LEU A 642 11.78 14.48 30.71
C LEU A 642 10.49 15.20 31.12
N ARG A 643 10.04 16.17 30.32
CA ARG A 643 8.82 16.95 30.62
C ARG A 643 7.67 16.47 29.73
N GLY A 644 6.51 16.18 30.30
CA GLY A 644 5.34 15.73 29.52
C GLY A 644 5.53 14.40 28.77
N CYS A 645 6.64 13.69 28.99
CA CYS A 645 6.90 12.41 28.34
C CYS A 645 6.04 11.29 28.94
N SER A 646 5.51 10.40 28.08
CA SER A 646 4.77 9.21 28.51
C SER A 646 5.48 7.93 28.10
N PHE A 647 5.50 6.95 29.02
CA PHE A 647 6.13 5.66 28.82
C PHE A 647 5.07 4.60 28.58
N ARG A 648 5.30 3.71 27.61
CA ARG A 648 4.46 2.52 27.47
C ARG A 648 4.77 1.56 28.62
N GLN A 649 3.86 1.44 29.58
CA GLN A 649 3.91 0.43 30.64
C GLN A 649 3.66 -0.97 30.06
N GLN A 650 4.43 -1.96 30.51
CA GLN A 650 4.23 -3.36 30.18
C GLN A 650 3.29 -3.95 31.24
N ASP A 651 2.23 -4.65 30.83
CA ASP A 651 1.49 -5.50 31.76
C ASP A 651 2.46 -6.52 32.35
N ALA A 652 2.71 -6.43 33.66
CA ALA A 652 3.50 -7.39 34.42
C ALA A 652 2.75 -8.73 34.61
N GLY A 653 1.94 -9.13 33.62
CA GLY A 653 1.12 -10.33 33.64
C GLY A 653 1.82 -11.50 32.96
N LYS A 654 2.40 -12.38 33.79
CA LYS A 654 2.99 -13.71 33.46
C LYS A 654 4.35 -13.66 32.74
N GLU A 655 5.38 -13.29 33.49
CA GLU A 655 6.69 -13.95 33.35
C GLU A 655 6.53 -15.42 33.76
N LEU A 656 6.13 -16.28 32.82
CA LEU A 656 6.46 -17.69 32.91
C LEU A 656 7.92 -17.80 32.48
N ALA A 657 8.78 -18.13 33.44
CA ALA A 657 10.20 -18.37 33.25
C ALA A 657 10.42 -19.43 32.15
N ALA A 658 10.60 -19.00 30.91
CA ALA A 658 11.10 -19.84 29.84
C ALA A 658 12.63 -19.79 29.92
N SER A 659 13.21 -20.76 30.63
CA SER A 659 14.63 -21.08 30.54
C SER A 659 15.00 -21.27 29.07
N VAL A 660 15.89 -20.42 28.56
CA VAL A 660 16.57 -20.63 27.29
C VAL A 660 17.40 -21.92 27.41
N PRO A 661 17.22 -22.94 26.57
CA PRO A 661 18.18 -24.04 26.53
C PRO A 661 19.50 -23.50 25.98
N ARG A 662 20.60 -23.79 26.68
CA ARG A 662 21.97 -23.50 26.24
C ARG A 662 22.27 -24.02 24.84
#